data_AF-K1WIU3-F1
#
_entry.id   AF-K1WIU3-F1
#
_cell.length_a   1.000
_cell.length_b   1.000
_cell.length_c   1.000
_cell.angle_alpha   90.00
_cell.angle_beta   90.00
_cell.angle_gamma   90.00
#
_symmetry.space_group_name_H-M   'P 1'
#
loop_
_entity.id
_entity.type
_entity.pdbx_description
1 polymer ?
#
loop_
_entity_poly.entity_id
_entity_poly.type
_entity_poly.pdbx_seq_one_letter_code
_entity_poly.pdbx_strand_id
1 'polypeptide(L)'
;MLGQAVNDSSEDQISFLDLEDGYSYSNSGVSEQSSNCSRERNARWCQNPLLYTIFHEIGQLELLDELFEHEFTDICLPIESETQLTRVFLDPALRPLFLAAQHRVCVQPDCTPEIQLEEIRTGHGHLMTDTDLPLQYRRSVGQGGSATVDEVLNLKDGRVYARKSWKRMDSVLDETGFHREIQALRRSKHIHCVQIVRPLLFLLLTETDSPISLHLSNVLLRAQFSSNPSIHARFGSYTTPSAMVFLMSPLADSDLCSFLKSASVTYDSQTILLLRRWFGCLASAVHSLHSIKIRHRDIKPQNILVQGHNILITDFNLAYDWSNSEDGETTVTWEGLTVRYAAPEIWRYEEANSSTDVWSLGCVFLEMATVIKGRSVRDYRDFFKEKRGNSHFFDNEVGIAEWCLLLEDSSTTDNTPLRWVGAMLERNGWKRMKSAALLEMMNEDAGDSGGYFGDCCQRTHRHSTRTSNKSPNPTGHLLASAAKSLNRLDSVHSIRALQCTATAMREEIDAPIIWLDLNPNPNVICQHHERSQDAPANFTWDEVRNWVRNSELELERALELPDSYKSGATPSAATLLIHFVSHISHILLSCRRGSAMRATFLGAAFWASTAAAQVPGQTVTGSAGGTTVAGISSGSDGDGKYTIEGTDIRATFIPYGASVSNLFINDTSGIERDIVAGWDNASYYEVDKQHPHFGGVPGRYANRIRNSTFEIDGETFHILPNENNGQDTLHGGPGGWDWRNWTLVAHTSSSITFSLTDADEDQGFPGEVVSYVTYTLGNRTWDFKMVALSTTKKTPIMLSSHTYWNLDGFANNETGTALNHTFYLPYGGQRVATDPILIPTGDILANEKHSLNDFWSAPKQIGANFSNPALLGNCGNNCTGYDTCFLTSRAALGSSNWDAKPVARLASAWSGISVDVYTDQEAFQMYSCGGQNGSVALKSTQGLHGVQGRPRVIEQYGCVVMEVQDWIDGVNHPGWGRASKQIFGPDDGPYVLRARYEFGLDG
;
A
#
# COMPACT_ATOMS: atom_id res chain seq x y z
N MET A 1 -48.74 2.47 61.96
CA MET A 1 -50.12 2.26 61.46
C MET A 1 -50.07 2.18 59.95
N LEU A 2 -50.86 1.29 59.33
CA LEU A 2 -51.44 1.31 57.96
C LEU A 2 -50.62 1.79 56.74
N GLY A 3 -50.66 1.00 55.65
CA GLY A 3 -50.22 1.34 54.27
C GLY A 3 -48.74 1.01 54.00
N GLN A 4 -48.33 -0.14 53.43
CA GLN A 4 -48.63 -0.70 52.09
C GLN A 4 -48.44 0.34 50.97
N ALA A 5 -47.39 0.25 50.14
CA ALA A 5 -47.16 -0.71 49.02
C ALA A 5 -47.97 -0.30 47.77
N VAL A 6 -47.49 -0.41 46.52
CA VAL A 6 -46.27 -1.05 45.98
C VAL A 6 -45.99 -0.48 44.55
N ASN A 7 -44.76 -0.64 44.04
CA ASN A 7 -44.35 -0.46 42.62
C ASN A 7 -44.51 0.96 42.00
N ASP A 8 -43.81 1.33 40.92
CA ASP A 8 -42.80 0.58 40.14
C ASP A 8 -41.65 1.47 39.63
N SER A 9 -40.66 0.82 39.02
CA SER A 9 -39.70 1.33 38.00
C SER A 9 -40.05 2.70 37.38
N SER A 10 -39.25 3.74 37.65
CA SER A 10 -38.12 4.19 36.80
C SER A 10 -38.53 5.11 35.65
N GLU A 11 -38.08 6.36 35.71
CA GLU A 11 -37.68 7.13 34.53
C GLU A 11 -36.79 8.30 34.96
N ASP A 12 -35.84 8.66 34.11
CA ASP A 12 -34.94 9.79 34.32
C ASP A 12 -35.70 11.12 34.22
N GLN A 13 -35.28 12.12 35.00
CA GLN A 13 -35.41 13.52 34.59
C GLN A 13 -34.10 14.27 34.83
N ILE A 14 -33.23 14.14 33.83
CA ILE A 14 -32.69 15.26 33.05
C ILE A 14 -32.99 16.65 33.66
N SER A 15 -31.94 17.35 34.08
CA SER A 15 -31.96 18.82 34.14
C SER A 15 -31.32 19.37 32.86
N PHE A 16 -32.18 19.85 31.95
CA PHE A 16 -31.86 20.42 30.64
C PHE A 16 -30.96 21.68 30.71
N LEU A 17 -30.52 22.12 29.52
CA LEU A 17 -29.83 23.39 29.17
C LEU A 17 -28.29 23.36 29.40
N ASP A 18 -27.42 23.81 28.47
CA ASP A 18 -27.59 24.48 27.17
C ASP A 18 -26.44 24.11 26.20
N LEU A 19 -26.71 24.04 24.90
CA LEU A 19 -25.80 24.49 23.82
C LEU A 19 -26.59 24.79 22.52
N GLU A 20 -27.39 25.86 22.55
CA GLU A 20 -27.62 26.70 21.36
C GLU A 20 -26.26 27.30 20.92
N ASP A 21 -25.93 27.55 19.64
CA ASP A 21 -26.71 27.42 18.41
C ASP A 21 -25.78 27.29 17.19
N GLY A 22 -26.27 26.78 16.05
CA GLY A 22 -25.61 27.02 14.74
C GLY A 22 -25.13 25.83 13.90
N TYR A 23 -25.69 24.62 14.05
CA TYR A 23 -25.43 23.54 13.08
C TYR A 23 -26.13 23.79 11.74
N SER A 24 -25.36 23.96 10.65
CA SER A 24 -25.83 23.65 9.29
C SER A 24 -25.44 22.22 8.95
N TYR A 25 -26.40 21.31 8.96
CA TYR A 25 -26.14 19.89 8.75
C TYR A 25 -25.87 19.57 7.27
N SER A 26 -24.89 18.70 7.06
CA SER A 26 -24.55 18.10 5.77
C SER A 26 -24.54 16.58 5.92
N ASN A 27 -24.48 15.85 4.79
CA ASN A 27 -24.55 14.39 4.76
C ASN A 27 -23.51 13.66 5.65
N SER A 28 -22.42 14.33 6.06
CA SER A 28 -21.43 13.78 6.99
C SER A 28 -21.97 13.60 8.41
N GLY A 29 -22.94 14.42 8.84
CA GLY A 29 -23.61 14.26 10.13
C GLY A 29 -24.26 12.89 10.25
N VAL A 30 -24.91 12.42 9.16
CA VAL A 30 -25.55 11.11 9.08
C VAL A 30 -24.54 9.97 9.30
N SER A 31 -23.34 10.06 8.72
CA SER A 31 -22.31 9.04 8.95
C SER A 31 -21.73 9.04 10.36
N GLU A 32 -21.50 10.21 10.95
CA GLU A 32 -20.96 10.32 12.32
C GLU A 32 -21.98 9.82 13.35
N GLN A 33 -23.26 10.09 13.11
CA GLN A 33 -24.37 9.70 13.97
C GLN A 33 -24.58 8.17 13.94
N SER A 34 -24.36 7.48 12.80
CA SER A 34 -24.29 6.01 12.74
C SER A 34 -23.11 5.44 13.57
N SER A 35 -21.99 6.17 13.65
CA SER A 35 -20.82 5.78 14.46
C SER A 35 -20.95 6.09 15.96
N ASN A 36 -21.75 7.08 16.35
CA ASN A 36 -22.09 7.36 17.74
C ASN A 36 -23.14 6.36 18.27
N CYS A 37 -24.18 6.06 17.49
CA CYS A 37 -25.11 4.95 17.77
C CYS A 37 -24.41 3.63 18.14
N SER A 38 -23.34 3.29 17.42
CA SER A 38 -22.63 2.02 17.60
C SER A 38 -21.75 2.01 18.86
N ARG A 39 -21.35 3.19 19.36
CA ARG A 39 -20.66 3.34 20.65
C ARG A 39 -21.60 3.23 21.84
N GLU A 40 -22.85 3.67 21.70
CA GLU A 40 -23.88 3.57 22.75
C GLU A 40 -24.47 2.16 22.90
N ARG A 41 -23.93 1.20 22.14
CA ARG A 41 -24.16 -0.26 22.25
C ARG A 41 -25.56 -0.74 21.83
N ASN A 42 -26.39 0.10 21.21
CA ASN A 42 -27.61 -0.35 20.56
C ASN A 42 -27.49 -0.35 19.03
N ALA A 43 -27.21 -1.52 18.47
CA ALA A 43 -26.94 -1.69 17.04
C ALA A 43 -28.13 -1.33 16.13
N ARG A 44 -29.37 -1.27 16.64
CA ARG A 44 -30.55 -0.87 15.87
C ARG A 44 -30.55 0.63 15.54
N TRP A 45 -29.95 1.44 16.40
CA TRP A 45 -29.88 2.89 16.23
C TRP A 45 -28.94 3.25 15.08
N CYS A 46 -27.88 2.46 14.88
CA CYS A 46 -26.88 2.64 13.82
C CYS A 46 -27.47 2.55 12.41
N GLN A 47 -28.63 1.90 12.28
CA GLN A 47 -29.38 1.71 11.04
C GLN A 47 -30.27 2.93 10.73
N ASN A 48 -30.42 3.87 11.67
CA ASN A 48 -31.27 5.06 11.58
C ASN A 48 -30.55 6.33 12.11
N PRO A 49 -29.43 6.73 11.47
CA PRO A 49 -28.62 7.86 11.89
C PRO A 49 -29.30 9.24 11.88
N LEU A 50 -30.18 9.57 10.93
CA LEU A 50 -30.86 10.88 10.89
C LEU A 50 -31.85 11.04 12.05
N LEU A 51 -32.63 10.00 12.36
CA LEU A 51 -33.48 9.98 13.56
C LEU A 51 -32.63 10.08 14.82
N TYR A 52 -31.55 9.30 14.93
CA TYR A 52 -30.64 9.41 16.06
C TYR A 52 -30.06 10.84 16.19
N THR A 53 -29.74 11.50 15.08
CA THR A 53 -29.31 12.92 15.06
C THR A 53 -30.36 13.84 15.68
N ILE A 54 -31.62 13.72 15.25
CA ILE A 54 -32.72 14.59 15.69
C ILE A 54 -33.06 14.33 17.16
N PHE A 55 -33.10 13.06 17.58
CA PHE A 55 -33.35 12.68 18.99
C PHE A 55 -32.17 13.02 19.91
N HIS A 56 -30.93 12.97 19.42
CA HIS A 56 -29.77 13.47 20.13
C HIS A 56 -29.84 15.00 20.28
N GLU A 57 -30.22 15.73 19.23
CA GLU A 57 -30.28 17.21 19.24
C GLU A 57 -31.31 17.73 20.27
N ILE A 58 -32.43 17.02 20.46
CA ILE A 58 -33.43 17.37 21.48
C ILE A 58 -33.21 16.67 22.84
N GLY A 59 -32.15 15.86 22.97
CA GLY A 59 -31.80 15.18 24.22
C GLY A 59 -32.80 14.12 24.70
N GLN A 60 -33.37 13.34 23.78
CA GLN A 60 -34.39 12.31 24.04
C GLN A 60 -34.05 11.00 23.32
N LEU A 61 -32.85 10.47 23.58
CA LEU A 61 -32.34 9.26 22.94
C LEU A 61 -33.06 7.99 23.41
N GLU A 62 -33.52 7.98 24.65
CA GLU A 62 -34.27 6.90 25.29
C GLU A 62 -35.54 6.49 24.52
N LEU A 63 -36.17 7.41 23.78
CA LEU A 63 -37.37 7.15 22.98
C LEU A 63 -37.08 6.36 21.68
N LEU A 64 -35.82 6.28 21.23
CA LEU A 64 -35.45 5.55 20.01
C LEU A 64 -35.80 4.06 20.08
N ASP A 65 -35.71 3.41 21.23
CA ASP A 65 -36.03 1.99 21.33
C ASP A 65 -37.55 1.71 21.26
N GLU A 66 -38.38 2.55 21.86
CA GLU A 66 -39.86 2.48 21.72
C GLU A 66 -40.28 2.71 20.25
N LEU A 67 -39.61 3.65 19.56
CA LEU A 67 -39.77 3.90 18.14
C LEU A 67 -39.42 2.68 17.26
N PHE A 68 -38.36 1.93 17.62
CA PHE A 68 -37.97 0.71 16.90
C PHE A 68 -38.83 -0.52 17.22
N GLU A 69 -39.63 -0.50 18.29
CA GLU A 69 -40.71 -1.47 18.52
C GLU A 69 -41.98 -1.14 17.73
N HIS A 70 -42.12 0.12 17.30
CA HIS A 70 -43.18 0.61 16.41
C HIS A 70 -42.77 0.79 14.92
N GLU A 71 -41.63 0.22 14.52
CA GLU A 71 -41.07 0.19 13.15
C GLU A 71 -40.73 1.57 12.52
N PHE A 72 -40.47 2.59 13.35
CA PHE A 72 -40.13 3.94 12.88
C PHE A 72 -38.64 4.08 12.52
N THR A 73 -38.32 4.65 11.34
CA THR A 73 -36.96 4.59 10.74
C THR A 73 -36.59 5.87 9.95
N ASP A 74 -35.31 6.04 9.59
CA ASP A 74 -34.78 7.23 8.89
C ASP A 74 -35.54 7.60 7.60
N ILE A 75 -36.11 6.60 6.94
CA ILE A 75 -36.91 6.77 5.72
C ILE A 75 -38.20 7.55 5.95
N CYS A 76 -38.62 7.71 7.21
CA CYS A 76 -39.81 8.47 7.62
C CYS A 76 -39.56 9.99 7.65
N LEU A 77 -38.32 10.45 7.40
CA LEU A 77 -37.94 11.85 7.37
C LEU A 77 -37.94 12.42 5.94
N PRO A 78 -38.28 13.71 5.74
CA PRO A 78 -38.74 14.68 6.74
C PRO A 78 -40.25 14.54 7.05
N ILE A 79 -40.61 14.75 8.32
CA ILE A 79 -41.99 14.79 8.82
C ILE A 79 -42.52 16.23 8.76
N GLU A 80 -43.76 16.39 8.30
CA GLU A 80 -44.31 17.69 7.91
C GLU A 80 -45.27 18.30 8.95
N SER A 81 -45.80 17.51 9.91
CA SER A 81 -46.75 18.03 10.92
C SER A 81 -46.78 17.26 12.23
N GLU A 82 -46.98 17.99 13.35
CA GLU A 82 -47.05 17.42 14.71
C GLU A 82 -48.14 16.36 14.89
N THR A 83 -49.21 16.43 14.09
CA THR A 83 -50.33 15.48 14.15
C THR A 83 -49.93 14.06 13.74
N GLN A 84 -48.89 13.90 12.90
CA GLN A 84 -48.33 12.58 12.56
C GLN A 84 -47.59 11.96 13.76
N LEU A 85 -47.01 12.80 14.63
CA LEU A 85 -46.29 12.40 15.84
C LEU A 85 -47.22 12.06 17.03
N THR A 86 -48.52 12.42 16.97
CA THR A 86 -49.50 12.17 18.07
C THR A 86 -49.68 10.70 18.45
N ARG A 87 -49.39 9.77 17.54
CA ARG A 87 -49.50 8.32 17.79
C ARG A 87 -48.21 7.70 18.34
N VAL A 88 -47.15 8.49 18.39
CA VAL A 88 -45.77 8.06 18.60
C VAL A 88 -45.22 8.66 19.89
N PHE A 89 -45.54 9.93 20.19
CA PHE A 89 -45.23 10.55 21.48
C PHE A 89 -46.50 10.78 22.30
N LEU A 90 -46.50 10.29 23.55
CA LEU A 90 -47.58 10.54 24.50
C LEU A 90 -47.54 11.96 25.10
N ASP A 91 -46.35 12.56 25.25
CA ASP A 91 -46.19 13.95 25.65
C ASP A 91 -46.36 14.91 24.44
N PRO A 92 -47.27 15.91 24.49
CA PRO A 92 -47.40 16.93 23.46
C PRO A 92 -46.19 17.87 23.30
N ALA A 93 -45.36 18.08 24.34
CA ALA A 93 -44.34 19.13 24.36
C ALA A 93 -43.12 18.84 23.45
N LEU A 94 -42.81 17.57 23.18
CA LEU A 94 -41.64 17.16 22.38
C LEU A 94 -41.84 17.30 20.86
N ARG A 95 -43.09 17.33 20.40
CA ARG A 95 -43.45 17.37 18.96
C ARG A 95 -42.90 18.59 18.20
N PRO A 96 -43.04 19.85 18.67
CA PRO A 96 -42.47 21.00 17.98
C PRO A 96 -40.94 21.03 18.02
N LEU A 97 -40.30 20.50 19.07
CA LEU A 97 -38.84 20.44 19.19
C LEU A 97 -38.23 19.49 18.16
N PHE A 98 -38.84 18.31 17.98
CA PHE A 98 -38.44 17.32 16.98
C PHE A 98 -38.45 17.89 15.55
N LEU A 99 -39.51 18.60 15.18
CA LEU A 99 -39.65 19.20 13.83
C LEU A 99 -38.64 20.32 13.57
N ALA A 100 -38.26 21.09 14.60
CA ALA A 100 -37.27 22.16 14.47
C ALA A 100 -35.84 21.64 14.26
N ALA A 101 -35.43 20.61 15.00
CA ALA A 101 -34.16 19.93 14.81
C ALA A 101 -34.08 19.30 13.40
N GLN A 102 -35.10 18.53 13.00
CA GLN A 102 -35.20 17.97 11.65
C GLN A 102 -35.01 19.03 10.53
N HIS A 103 -35.60 20.22 10.68
CA HIS A 103 -35.47 21.27 9.68
C HIS A 103 -34.04 21.83 9.55
N ARG A 104 -33.23 21.79 10.62
CA ARG A 104 -31.78 22.09 10.55
C ARG A 104 -30.99 20.91 9.98
N VAL A 105 -31.39 19.69 10.32
CA VAL A 105 -30.73 18.45 9.88
C VAL A 105 -30.83 18.20 8.36
N CYS A 106 -31.91 18.67 7.70
CA CYS A 106 -32.19 18.31 6.30
C CYS A 106 -32.01 19.44 5.25
N VAL A 107 -31.75 20.71 5.63
CA VAL A 107 -31.89 21.92 4.77
C VAL A 107 -30.98 23.07 5.29
N GLN A 108 -30.21 23.91 4.56
CA GLN A 108 -29.66 24.08 3.18
C GLN A 108 -28.60 25.25 3.26
N PRO A 109 -28.07 25.99 2.22
CA PRO A 109 -28.35 26.07 0.77
C PRO A 109 -27.06 26.08 -0.13
N ASP A 110 -26.83 27.17 -0.90
CA ASP A 110 -25.71 27.66 -1.75
C ASP A 110 -24.94 26.74 -2.72
N CYS A 111 -25.13 25.41 -2.69
CA CYS A 111 -24.44 24.51 -3.62
C CYS A 111 -24.91 24.65 -5.07
N THR A 112 -24.07 25.24 -5.93
CA THR A 112 -24.18 25.08 -7.39
C THR A 112 -23.74 23.68 -7.83
N PRO A 113 -24.15 23.22 -9.04
CA PRO A 113 -23.71 21.92 -9.55
C PRO A 113 -22.19 21.78 -9.64
N GLU A 114 -21.43 22.87 -9.83
CA GLU A 114 -19.97 22.83 -9.79
C GLU A 114 -19.38 22.34 -8.45
N ILE A 115 -19.99 22.70 -7.32
CA ILE A 115 -19.50 22.40 -5.96
C ILE A 115 -19.77 20.95 -5.58
N GLN A 116 -20.93 20.40 -5.95
CA GLN A 116 -21.22 18.97 -5.77
C GLN A 116 -20.20 18.09 -6.55
N LEU A 117 -19.69 18.56 -7.69
CA LEU A 117 -18.65 17.85 -8.46
C LEU A 117 -17.23 18.05 -7.88
N GLU A 118 -17.08 18.81 -6.80
CA GLU A 118 -15.83 18.98 -6.04
C GLU A 118 -15.69 17.99 -4.89
N GLU A 119 -16.75 17.76 -4.11
CA GLU A 119 -16.74 16.76 -3.03
C GLU A 119 -16.61 15.32 -3.56
N ILE A 120 -17.05 15.07 -4.80
CA ILE A 120 -17.02 13.75 -5.45
C ILE A 120 -15.61 13.32 -5.91
N ARG A 121 -14.60 14.21 -5.81
CA ARG A 121 -13.25 13.99 -6.38
C ARG A 121 -12.43 12.88 -5.71
N THR A 122 -12.79 12.44 -4.51
CA THR A 122 -12.00 11.48 -3.71
C THR A 122 -12.50 10.04 -3.74
N GLY A 123 -13.66 9.74 -4.33
CA GLY A 123 -14.21 8.38 -4.29
C GLY A 123 -15.58 8.17 -4.94
N HIS A 124 -16.54 7.70 -4.13
CA HIS A 124 -17.93 7.50 -4.53
C HIS A 124 -18.74 8.74 -4.17
N GLY A 125 -19.40 9.36 -5.14
CA GLY A 125 -20.19 10.58 -4.90
C GLY A 125 -21.56 10.31 -4.30
N HIS A 126 -22.12 11.28 -3.58
CA HIS A 126 -23.53 11.26 -3.17
C HIS A 126 -24.21 12.53 -3.69
N LEU A 127 -25.06 12.38 -4.71
CA LEU A 127 -25.83 13.46 -5.32
C LEU A 127 -27.15 13.64 -4.58
N MET A 128 -27.54 14.89 -4.37
CA MET A 128 -28.78 15.24 -3.68
C MET A 128 -30.01 15.13 -4.59
N THR A 129 -29.84 15.12 -5.91
CA THR A 129 -30.91 14.85 -6.87
C THR A 129 -30.48 13.86 -7.95
N ASP A 130 -31.45 13.34 -8.70
CA ASP A 130 -31.20 12.47 -9.86
C ASP A 130 -30.70 13.25 -11.10
N THR A 131 -30.62 14.58 -11.04
CA THR A 131 -30.44 15.48 -12.20
C THR A 131 -29.07 16.17 -12.31
N ASP A 132 -28.19 16.05 -11.32
CA ASP A 132 -27.03 16.95 -11.16
C ASP A 132 -25.76 16.60 -11.97
N LEU A 133 -25.85 15.76 -13.00
CA LEU A 133 -24.69 15.37 -13.82
C LEU A 133 -24.77 15.79 -15.29
N PRO A 134 -23.62 16.15 -15.92
CA PRO A 134 -23.52 16.45 -17.35
C PRO A 134 -23.53 15.17 -18.21
N LEU A 135 -24.28 14.14 -17.82
CA LEU A 135 -24.38 12.85 -18.51
C LEU A 135 -25.68 12.80 -19.31
N GLN A 136 -25.60 13.09 -20.61
CA GLN A 136 -26.73 12.95 -21.51
C GLN A 136 -26.94 11.45 -21.85
N TYR A 137 -28.06 10.89 -21.40
CA TYR A 137 -28.53 9.59 -21.84
C TYR A 137 -28.70 9.55 -23.37
N ARG A 138 -28.22 8.48 -24.01
CA ARG A 138 -28.36 8.23 -25.45
C ARG A 138 -29.27 7.04 -25.76
N ARG A 139 -29.01 5.88 -25.15
CA ARG A 139 -29.80 4.65 -25.30
C ARG A 139 -29.56 3.70 -24.15
N SER A 140 -30.50 2.80 -23.88
CA SER A 140 -30.25 1.65 -23.03
C SER A 140 -29.36 0.64 -23.77
N VAL A 141 -28.39 0.06 -23.06
CA VAL A 141 -27.43 -0.94 -23.57
C VAL A 141 -27.80 -2.33 -23.07
N GLY A 142 -28.33 -2.44 -21.85
CA GLY A 142 -28.81 -3.71 -21.29
C GLY A 142 -29.53 -3.52 -19.96
N GLN A 143 -30.22 -4.57 -19.51
CA GLN A 143 -30.90 -4.61 -18.22
C GLN A 143 -30.69 -5.97 -17.57
N GLY A 144 -30.13 -5.96 -16.35
CA GLY A 144 -30.00 -7.13 -15.48
C GLY A 144 -31.17 -7.25 -14.49
N GLY A 145 -31.04 -8.15 -13.52
CA GLY A 145 -32.10 -8.38 -12.52
C GLY A 145 -32.38 -7.19 -11.61
N SER A 146 -31.33 -6.47 -11.19
CA SER A 146 -31.38 -5.34 -10.24
C SER A 146 -30.85 -4.02 -10.79
N ALA A 147 -30.20 -4.03 -11.96
CA ALA A 147 -29.52 -2.88 -12.53
C ALA A 147 -29.79 -2.68 -14.04
N THR A 148 -29.84 -1.42 -14.48
CA THR A 148 -29.87 -1.01 -15.90
C THR A 148 -28.51 -0.49 -16.34
N VAL A 149 -28.10 -0.78 -17.57
CA VAL A 149 -26.90 -0.22 -18.20
C VAL A 149 -27.31 0.68 -19.36
N ASP A 150 -26.89 1.94 -19.33
CA ASP A 150 -27.17 2.94 -20.35
C ASP A 150 -25.90 3.45 -21.04
N GLU A 151 -26.01 3.77 -22.32
CA GLU A 151 -25.04 4.62 -23.02
C GLU A 151 -25.28 6.07 -22.61
N VAL A 152 -24.26 6.70 -22.01
CA VAL A 152 -24.28 8.12 -21.67
C VAL A 152 -23.14 8.86 -22.36
N LEU A 153 -23.45 10.03 -22.91
CA LEU A 153 -22.49 11.02 -23.37
C LEU A 153 -22.16 11.96 -22.23
N ASN A 154 -20.89 12.07 -21.84
CA ASN A 154 -20.46 13.15 -20.97
C ASN A 154 -20.36 14.45 -21.78
N LEU A 155 -21.26 15.39 -21.51
CA LEU A 155 -21.34 16.69 -22.18
C LEU A 155 -20.11 17.58 -21.94
N LYS A 156 -19.31 17.30 -20.90
CA LYS A 156 -18.09 18.08 -20.59
C LYS A 156 -16.85 17.63 -21.38
N ASP A 157 -16.81 16.41 -21.95
CA ASP A 157 -15.65 15.91 -22.69
C ASP A 157 -15.98 15.22 -24.04
N GLY A 158 -17.26 15.09 -24.39
CA GLY A 158 -17.71 14.46 -25.63
C GLY A 158 -17.55 12.94 -25.69
N ARG A 159 -17.11 12.28 -24.61
CA ARG A 159 -16.90 10.83 -24.55
C ARG A 159 -18.15 10.07 -24.14
N VAL A 160 -18.21 8.83 -24.60
CA VAL A 160 -19.32 7.92 -24.36
C VAL A 160 -18.90 6.85 -23.35
N TYR A 161 -19.77 6.61 -22.36
CA TYR A 161 -19.55 5.67 -21.26
C TYR A 161 -20.75 4.74 -21.08
N ALA A 162 -20.51 3.57 -20.48
CA ALA A 162 -21.58 2.71 -19.99
C ALA A 162 -21.89 3.08 -18.53
N ARG A 163 -23.09 3.58 -18.24
CA ARG A 163 -23.58 3.89 -16.89
C ARG A 163 -24.41 2.71 -16.38
N LYS A 164 -23.95 2.01 -15.34
CA LYS A 164 -24.73 0.95 -14.67
C LYS A 164 -25.39 1.53 -13.41
N SER A 165 -26.70 1.43 -13.32
CA SER A 165 -27.54 2.02 -12.26
C SER A 165 -28.43 0.96 -11.61
N TRP A 166 -28.35 0.82 -10.29
CA TRP A 166 -29.23 0.01 -9.45
C TRP A 166 -30.29 0.91 -8.84
N LYS A 167 -31.57 0.52 -8.91
CA LYS A 167 -32.62 1.28 -8.22
C LYS A 167 -32.57 1.02 -6.72
N ARG A 168 -32.66 2.07 -5.91
CA ARG A 168 -32.99 1.94 -4.50
C ARG A 168 -34.48 1.61 -4.41
N MET A 169 -34.82 0.47 -3.79
CA MET A 169 -36.19 0.03 -3.53
C MET A 169 -36.32 -0.33 -2.05
N ASP A 170 -37.51 -0.11 -1.48
CA ASP A 170 -37.81 -0.11 -0.04
C ASP A 170 -37.76 -1.49 0.66
N SER A 171 -37.04 -2.46 0.09
CA SER A 171 -36.88 -3.79 0.66
C SER A 171 -35.45 -4.27 0.52
N VAL A 172 -34.85 -4.63 1.66
CA VAL A 172 -33.51 -5.22 1.82
C VAL A 172 -33.24 -6.29 0.76
N LEU A 173 -32.54 -5.93 -0.33
CA LEU A 173 -31.74 -6.83 -1.19
C LEU A 173 -30.97 -6.05 -2.29
N ASP A 174 -29.69 -6.40 -2.43
CA ASP A 174 -28.71 -6.05 -3.49
C ASP A 174 -27.76 -4.84 -3.33
N GLU A 175 -27.71 -4.16 -2.18
CA GLU A 175 -26.51 -3.36 -1.86
C GLU A 175 -25.24 -4.23 -1.84
N THR A 176 -25.37 -5.50 -1.43
CA THR A 176 -24.22 -6.42 -1.38
C THR A 176 -23.68 -6.80 -2.77
N GLY A 177 -24.52 -6.84 -3.81
CA GLY A 177 -24.07 -7.08 -5.19
C GLY A 177 -23.27 -5.91 -5.73
N PHE A 178 -23.81 -4.69 -5.58
CA PHE A 178 -23.13 -3.44 -5.92
C PHE A 178 -21.75 -3.32 -5.26
N HIS A 179 -21.65 -3.59 -3.95
CA HIS A 179 -20.38 -3.55 -3.22
C HIS A 179 -19.39 -4.63 -3.68
N ARG A 180 -19.83 -5.87 -3.91
CA ARG A 180 -18.97 -6.94 -4.46
C ARG A 180 -18.44 -6.59 -5.85
N GLU A 181 -19.30 -6.08 -6.73
CA GLU A 181 -18.90 -5.71 -8.09
C GLU A 181 -17.87 -4.57 -8.08
N ILE A 182 -18.08 -3.51 -7.28
CA ILE A 182 -17.11 -2.41 -7.16
C ILE A 182 -15.78 -2.89 -6.57
N GLN A 183 -15.80 -3.72 -5.52
CA GLN A 183 -14.56 -4.25 -4.93
C GLN A 183 -13.76 -5.09 -5.93
N ALA A 184 -14.44 -5.98 -6.67
CA ALA A 184 -13.80 -6.80 -7.70
C ALA A 184 -13.24 -5.97 -8.86
N LEU A 185 -14.02 -4.99 -9.37
CA LEU A 185 -13.61 -4.08 -10.45
C LEU A 185 -12.49 -3.12 -10.02
N ARG A 186 -12.37 -2.76 -8.74
CA ARG A 186 -11.25 -1.95 -8.20
C ARG A 186 -9.95 -2.75 -8.17
N ARG A 187 -10.00 -4.03 -7.77
CA ARG A 187 -8.83 -4.91 -7.63
C ARG A 187 -8.37 -5.52 -8.96
N SER A 188 -9.29 -5.77 -9.90
CA SER A 188 -8.92 -6.20 -11.26
C SER A 188 -8.14 -5.10 -12.01
N LYS A 189 -7.07 -5.51 -12.70
CA LYS A 189 -6.19 -4.65 -13.51
C LYS A 189 -5.91 -5.20 -14.92
N HIS A 190 -6.57 -6.29 -15.33
CA HIS A 190 -6.29 -6.95 -16.61
C HIS A 190 -7.06 -6.30 -17.78
N ILE A 191 -6.41 -6.18 -18.94
CA ILE A 191 -6.96 -5.50 -20.14
C ILE A 191 -8.24 -6.17 -20.68
N HIS A 192 -8.44 -7.46 -20.40
CA HIS A 192 -9.65 -8.21 -20.78
C HIS A 192 -10.71 -8.29 -19.66
N CYS A 193 -10.69 -7.36 -18.71
CA CYS A 193 -11.78 -7.12 -17.77
C CYS A 193 -12.28 -5.67 -17.95
N VAL A 194 -13.60 -5.47 -17.92
CA VAL A 194 -14.21 -4.14 -17.88
C VAL A 194 -13.58 -3.33 -16.75
N GLN A 195 -13.30 -2.06 -17.01
CA GLN A 195 -12.79 -1.13 -16.01
C GLN A 195 -13.87 -0.14 -15.62
N ILE A 196 -14.05 0.05 -14.31
CA ILE A 196 -14.73 1.24 -13.80
C ILE A 196 -13.97 2.49 -14.29
N VAL A 197 -14.68 3.54 -14.68
CA VAL A 197 -14.10 4.81 -15.15
C VAL A 197 -13.47 5.52 -13.96
N ARG A 198 -12.26 5.12 -13.61
CA ARG A 198 -11.53 5.78 -12.54
C ARG A 198 -11.25 7.21 -12.99
N PRO A 199 -11.58 8.25 -12.19
CA PRO A 199 -10.90 9.53 -12.32
C PRO A 199 -9.40 9.25 -12.33
N LEU A 200 -8.62 9.95 -13.18
CA LEU A 200 -7.20 9.64 -13.45
C LEU A 200 -6.38 9.36 -12.16
N LEU A 201 -6.73 10.07 -11.09
CA LEU A 201 -6.34 9.91 -9.69
C LEU A 201 -6.11 8.48 -9.19
N PHE A 202 -6.94 7.50 -9.58
CA PHE A 202 -6.97 6.19 -8.88
C PHE A 202 -5.82 5.23 -9.24
N LEU A 203 -5.09 5.46 -10.35
CA LEU A 203 -3.95 4.61 -10.70
C LEU A 203 -2.73 4.82 -9.77
N LEU A 204 -2.65 5.98 -9.10
CA LEU A 204 -1.60 6.33 -8.13
C LEU A 204 -1.88 5.79 -6.72
N LEU A 205 -3.10 5.34 -6.42
CA LEU A 205 -3.55 5.01 -5.06
C LEU A 205 -3.13 3.61 -4.56
N THR A 206 -2.53 2.74 -5.39
CA THR A 206 -2.27 1.34 -4.99
C THR A 206 -0.89 1.07 -4.37
N GLU A 207 -0.24 2.04 -3.73
CA GLU A 207 1.06 1.82 -3.06
C GLU A 207 1.18 2.19 -1.57
N THR A 208 0.37 3.09 -0.99
CA THR A 208 0.46 3.39 0.47
C THR A 208 -0.83 3.94 1.08
N ASP A 209 -1.37 3.26 2.09
CA ASP A 209 -2.50 3.70 2.93
C ASP A 209 -2.10 4.84 3.89
N SER A 210 -1.97 6.07 3.38
CA SER A 210 -1.57 7.22 4.21
C SER A 210 -2.31 8.52 3.84
N PRO A 211 -2.70 9.37 4.81
CA PRO A 211 -3.37 10.66 4.59
C PRO A 211 -2.65 11.59 3.59
N ILE A 212 -1.32 11.47 3.48
CA ILE A 212 -0.47 12.16 2.49
C ILE A 212 -1.04 12.00 1.08
N SER A 213 -1.53 10.80 0.75
CA SER A 213 -2.05 10.45 -0.58
C SER A 213 -3.26 11.31 -0.97
N LEU A 214 -4.08 11.71 0.01
CA LEU A 214 -5.25 12.56 -0.20
C LEU A 214 -4.86 14.01 -0.50
N HIS A 215 -3.81 14.54 0.15
CA HIS A 215 -3.35 15.91 -0.07
C HIS A 215 -2.47 16.02 -1.34
N LEU A 216 -1.54 15.08 -1.57
CA LEU A 216 -0.79 14.93 -2.84
C LEU A 216 -1.72 14.97 -4.06
N SER A 217 -2.82 14.20 -3.98
CA SER A 217 -3.87 14.16 -5.00
C SER A 217 -4.48 15.54 -5.27
N ASN A 218 -4.76 16.32 -4.23
CA ASN A 218 -5.36 17.65 -4.35
C ASN A 218 -4.45 18.70 -4.98
N VAL A 219 -3.14 18.50 -4.99
CA VAL A 219 -2.20 19.46 -5.59
C VAL A 219 -1.71 19.05 -6.97
N LEU A 220 -1.56 17.74 -7.23
CA LEU A 220 -1.52 17.21 -8.59
C LEU A 220 -2.73 17.67 -9.42
N LEU A 221 -3.91 17.68 -8.78
CA LEU A 221 -5.13 18.22 -9.37
C LEU A 221 -4.94 19.68 -9.80
N ARG A 222 -4.33 20.57 -9.00
CA ARG A 222 -4.30 22.02 -9.28
C ARG A 222 -3.53 22.41 -10.54
N ALA A 223 -2.45 21.70 -10.86
CA ALA A 223 -1.49 22.21 -11.82
C ALA A 223 -1.57 21.59 -13.22
N GLN A 224 -2.06 20.36 -13.33
CA GLN A 224 -2.50 19.80 -14.61
C GLN A 224 -3.65 20.64 -15.24
N PHE A 225 -4.31 21.52 -14.48
CA PHE A 225 -5.25 22.51 -15.03
C PHE A 225 -4.60 23.72 -15.71
N SER A 226 -3.28 23.92 -15.61
CA SER A 226 -2.62 25.09 -16.22
C SER A 226 -2.28 24.91 -17.71
N SER A 227 -2.16 23.66 -18.21
CA SER A 227 -1.50 23.40 -19.50
C SER A 227 -2.12 22.30 -20.39
N ASN A 228 -3.43 21.99 -20.28
CA ASN A 228 -4.22 21.51 -21.45
C ASN A 228 -5.75 21.47 -21.19
N PRO A 229 -6.62 22.06 -22.05
CA PRO A 229 -8.07 22.09 -21.82
C PRO A 229 -8.85 20.78 -22.10
N SER A 230 -8.19 19.61 -22.24
CA SER A 230 -8.85 18.44 -22.84
C SER A 230 -8.31 17.07 -22.39
N ILE A 231 -8.73 16.59 -21.21
CA ILE A 231 -8.79 15.16 -20.81
C ILE A 231 -9.92 15.01 -19.75
N HIS A 232 -11.11 14.52 -20.13
CA HIS A 232 -11.68 13.17 -19.95
C HIS A 232 -12.28 12.83 -18.55
N ALA A 233 -13.33 12.00 -18.53
CA ALA A 233 -14.38 12.02 -17.49
C ALA A 233 -13.96 11.90 -16.02
N ARG A 234 -14.67 12.67 -15.19
CA ARG A 234 -14.35 12.96 -13.79
C ARG A 234 -15.13 12.10 -12.76
N PHE A 235 -15.83 11.05 -13.18
CA PHE A 235 -16.72 10.27 -12.30
C PHE A 235 -16.54 8.76 -12.50
N GLY A 236 -16.31 8.05 -11.39
CA GLY A 236 -16.25 6.58 -11.38
C GLY A 236 -17.51 5.93 -10.83
N SER A 237 -17.99 6.38 -9.67
CA SER A 237 -19.25 5.90 -9.07
C SER A 237 -19.91 6.99 -8.24
N TYR A 238 -21.24 6.97 -8.16
CA TYR A 238 -22.04 7.90 -7.37
C TYR A 238 -23.40 7.29 -7.00
N THR A 239 -24.01 7.74 -5.91
CA THR A 239 -25.39 7.41 -5.51
C THR A 239 -26.25 8.66 -5.60
N THR A 240 -27.52 8.50 -5.91
CA THR A 240 -28.58 9.51 -5.93
C THR A 240 -29.70 9.08 -4.95
N PRO A 241 -30.75 9.89 -4.74
CA PRO A 241 -31.90 9.46 -3.93
C PRO A 241 -32.56 8.19 -4.47
N SER A 242 -32.63 7.99 -5.80
CA SER A 242 -33.30 6.83 -6.41
C SER A 242 -32.38 5.71 -6.89
N ALA A 243 -31.06 5.91 -6.99
CA ALA A 243 -30.17 4.90 -7.56
C ALA A 243 -28.72 4.90 -7.03
N MET A 244 -28.09 3.73 -6.96
CA MET A 244 -26.62 3.59 -6.87
C MET A 244 -26.06 3.39 -8.27
N VAL A 245 -24.99 4.09 -8.65
CA VAL A 245 -24.54 4.19 -10.04
C VAL A 245 -23.02 4.11 -10.18
N PHE A 246 -22.52 3.53 -11.27
CA PHE A 246 -21.14 3.72 -11.70
C PHE A 246 -20.94 3.74 -13.21
N LEU A 247 -19.84 4.36 -13.65
CA LEU A 247 -19.44 4.45 -15.05
C LEU A 247 -18.39 3.39 -15.38
N MET A 248 -18.50 2.77 -16.55
CA MET A 248 -17.57 1.77 -17.07
C MET A 248 -17.02 2.18 -18.43
N SER A 249 -15.79 1.75 -18.70
CA SER A 249 -15.08 1.91 -19.96
C SER A 249 -14.27 0.65 -20.29
N PRO A 250 -14.16 0.27 -21.57
CA PRO A 250 -14.82 0.88 -22.71
C PRO A 250 -16.32 0.51 -22.82
N LEU A 251 -17.09 1.31 -23.55
CA LEU A 251 -18.42 0.89 -24.01
C LEU A 251 -18.25 -0.18 -25.11
N ALA A 252 -18.91 -1.32 -24.94
CA ALA A 252 -18.89 -2.43 -25.88
C ALA A 252 -19.95 -2.30 -26.98
N ASP A 253 -19.71 -2.95 -28.11
CA ASP A 253 -20.62 -2.97 -29.27
C ASP A 253 -21.77 -3.96 -29.05
N SER A 254 -21.49 -5.12 -28.43
CA SER A 254 -22.45 -6.15 -28.05
C SER A 254 -21.88 -7.12 -27.00
N ASP A 255 -22.71 -8.00 -26.45
CA ASP A 255 -22.26 -9.17 -25.69
C ASP A 255 -21.96 -10.37 -26.61
N LEU A 256 -21.13 -11.31 -26.15
CA LEU A 256 -20.72 -12.49 -26.92
C LEU A 256 -21.92 -13.41 -27.24
N CYS A 257 -22.96 -13.48 -26.41
CA CYS A 257 -24.17 -14.25 -26.72
C CYS A 257 -24.93 -13.64 -27.90
N SER A 258 -24.93 -12.32 -28.04
CA SER A 258 -25.49 -11.61 -29.21
C SER A 258 -24.59 -11.75 -30.43
N PHE A 259 -23.28 -11.58 -30.28
CA PHE A 259 -22.29 -11.75 -31.36
C PHE A 259 -22.35 -13.13 -32.02
N LEU A 260 -22.37 -14.21 -31.21
CA LEU A 260 -22.45 -15.58 -31.71
C LEU A 260 -23.83 -15.97 -32.29
N LYS A 261 -24.88 -15.17 -32.02
CA LYS A 261 -26.22 -15.34 -32.62
C LYS A 261 -26.43 -14.53 -33.89
N SER A 262 -25.81 -13.35 -34.01
CA SER A 262 -26.01 -12.43 -35.14
C SER A 262 -25.38 -12.91 -36.45
N ALA A 263 -24.56 -13.96 -36.37
CA ALA A 263 -23.77 -14.45 -37.48
C ALA A 263 -24.57 -15.22 -38.53
N SER A 264 -24.21 -14.98 -39.79
CA SER A 264 -24.44 -15.94 -40.87
C SER A 264 -23.72 -17.26 -40.59
N VAL A 265 -24.26 -18.36 -41.13
CA VAL A 265 -23.75 -19.74 -40.96
C VAL A 265 -22.26 -19.88 -41.33
N THR A 266 -21.73 -18.97 -42.14
CA THR A 266 -20.29 -18.78 -42.36
C THR A 266 -19.87 -17.38 -41.89
N TYR A 267 -18.83 -17.33 -41.05
CA TYR A 267 -18.05 -16.12 -40.78
C TYR A 267 -16.94 -15.93 -41.82
N ASP A 268 -16.48 -14.69 -41.99
CA ASP A 268 -15.29 -14.39 -42.76
C ASP A 268 -14.00 -14.81 -42.00
N SER A 269 -12.88 -14.88 -42.72
CA SER A 269 -11.61 -15.33 -42.16
C SER A 269 -11.01 -14.41 -41.08
N GLN A 270 -11.35 -13.12 -41.06
CA GLN A 270 -10.90 -12.20 -40.00
C GLN A 270 -11.69 -12.44 -38.72
N THR A 271 -13.01 -12.61 -38.80
CA THR A 271 -13.81 -12.89 -37.60
C THR A 271 -13.48 -14.25 -36.98
N ILE A 272 -13.22 -15.28 -37.79
CA ILE A 272 -12.70 -16.56 -37.30
C ILE A 272 -11.34 -16.38 -36.60
N LEU A 273 -10.45 -15.54 -37.13
CA LEU A 273 -9.16 -15.22 -36.49
C LEU A 273 -9.33 -14.47 -35.16
N LEU A 274 -10.30 -13.57 -35.04
CA LEU A 274 -10.64 -12.91 -33.77
C LEU A 274 -11.15 -13.91 -32.73
N LEU A 275 -12.10 -14.78 -33.10
CA LEU A 275 -12.62 -15.83 -32.22
C LEU A 275 -11.51 -16.77 -31.72
N ARG A 276 -10.57 -17.17 -32.58
CA ARG A 276 -9.38 -17.95 -32.18
C ARG A 276 -8.50 -17.22 -31.15
N ARG A 277 -8.24 -15.92 -31.36
CA ARG A 277 -7.41 -15.09 -30.47
C ARG A 277 -8.07 -14.81 -29.11
N TRP A 278 -9.40 -14.85 -29.05
CA TRP A 278 -10.15 -14.57 -27.83
C TRP A 278 -10.10 -15.70 -26.80
N PHE A 279 -9.81 -16.95 -27.20
CA PHE A 279 -9.58 -18.05 -26.24
C PHE A 279 -8.48 -17.69 -25.24
N GLY A 280 -7.28 -17.33 -25.72
CA GLY A 280 -6.15 -16.96 -24.86
C GLY A 280 -6.42 -15.69 -24.06
N CYS A 281 -7.05 -14.68 -24.66
CA CYS A 281 -7.44 -13.45 -23.97
C CYS A 281 -8.35 -13.69 -22.75
N LEU A 282 -9.37 -14.55 -22.91
CA LEU A 282 -10.29 -14.92 -21.83
C LEU A 282 -9.61 -15.78 -20.76
N ALA A 283 -8.79 -16.76 -21.15
CA ALA A 283 -8.03 -17.57 -20.19
C ALA A 283 -7.07 -16.70 -19.35
N SER A 284 -6.38 -15.74 -19.98
CA SER A 284 -5.52 -14.76 -19.29
C SER A 284 -6.31 -13.86 -18.34
N ALA A 285 -7.55 -13.49 -18.69
CA ALA A 285 -8.42 -12.70 -17.82
C ALA A 285 -8.83 -13.47 -16.56
N VAL A 286 -9.32 -14.71 -16.72
CA VAL A 286 -9.73 -15.56 -15.58
C VAL A 286 -8.53 -15.90 -14.69
N HIS A 287 -7.36 -16.19 -15.28
CA HIS A 287 -6.14 -16.40 -14.50
C HIS A 287 -5.74 -15.14 -13.70
N SER A 288 -5.84 -13.95 -14.30
CA SER A 288 -5.53 -12.69 -13.63
C SER A 288 -6.48 -12.38 -12.46
N LEU A 289 -7.76 -12.77 -12.55
CA LEU A 289 -8.69 -12.68 -11.42
C LEU A 289 -8.31 -13.67 -10.32
N HIS A 290 -7.94 -14.90 -10.68
CA HIS A 290 -7.56 -15.94 -9.73
C HIS A 290 -6.23 -15.64 -9.01
N SER A 291 -5.28 -14.96 -9.67
CA SER A 291 -3.99 -14.58 -9.06
C SER A 291 -4.16 -13.53 -7.95
N ILE A 292 -5.17 -12.66 -8.06
CA ILE A 292 -5.59 -11.72 -7.00
C ILE A 292 -6.66 -12.30 -6.06
N LYS A 293 -6.85 -13.63 -6.06
CA LYS A 293 -7.80 -14.37 -5.19
C LYS A 293 -9.27 -13.96 -5.37
N ILE A 294 -9.70 -13.63 -6.59
CA ILE A 294 -11.09 -13.27 -6.93
C ILE A 294 -11.71 -14.31 -7.87
N ARG A 295 -12.91 -14.79 -7.53
CA ARG A 295 -13.76 -15.65 -8.37
C ARG A 295 -14.84 -14.83 -9.04
N HIS A 296 -15.13 -15.07 -10.30
CA HIS A 296 -16.22 -14.40 -11.01
C HIS A 296 -17.60 -15.04 -10.71
N ARG A 297 -17.64 -16.37 -10.56
CA ARG A 297 -18.83 -17.22 -10.30
C ARG A 297 -19.89 -17.27 -11.40
N ASP A 298 -20.08 -16.23 -12.20
CA ASP A 298 -21.10 -16.18 -13.27
C ASP A 298 -20.53 -15.84 -14.67
N ILE A 299 -19.48 -16.57 -15.07
CA ILE A 299 -18.92 -16.49 -16.43
C ILE A 299 -19.90 -17.12 -17.43
N LYS A 300 -20.37 -16.32 -18.39
CA LYS A 300 -21.30 -16.72 -19.46
C LYS A 300 -21.17 -15.78 -20.65
N PRO A 301 -21.62 -16.15 -21.87
CA PRO A 301 -21.49 -15.31 -23.05
C PRO A 301 -22.19 -13.94 -22.94
N GLN A 302 -23.20 -13.79 -22.08
CA GLN A 302 -23.84 -12.50 -21.80
C GLN A 302 -22.99 -11.57 -20.93
N ASN A 303 -22.10 -12.13 -20.10
CA ASN A 303 -21.21 -11.40 -19.20
C ASN A 303 -19.78 -11.29 -19.79
N ILE A 304 -19.68 -11.48 -21.11
CA ILE A 304 -18.48 -11.30 -21.91
C ILE A 304 -18.85 -10.33 -23.03
N LEU A 305 -18.19 -9.17 -23.06
CA LEU A 305 -18.46 -8.09 -24.00
C LEU A 305 -17.48 -8.10 -25.17
N VAL A 306 -17.96 -7.73 -26.35
CA VAL A 306 -17.20 -7.56 -27.59
C VAL A 306 -17.08 -6.08 -27.92
N GLN A 307 -15.86 -5.59 -28.11
CA GLN A 307 -15.56 -4.18 -28.35
C GLN A 307 -14.49 -4.05 -29.45
N GLY A 308 -14.91 -3.82 -30.69
CA GLY A 308 -14.07 -3.91 -31.87
C GLY A 308 -13.38 -5.27 -31.99
N HIS A 309 -12.05 -5.30 -31.83
CA HIS A 309 -11.25 -6.54 -31.82
C HIS A 309 -11.00 -7.11 -30.42
N ASN A 310 -11.45 -6.42 -29.36
CA ASN A 310 -11.24 -6.79 -27.97
C ASN A 310 -12.42 -7.59 -27.40
N ILE A 311 -12.10 -8.39 -26.38
CA ILE A 311 -13.08 -9.13 -25.56
C ILE A 311 -12.87 -8.79 -24.09
N LEU A 312 -13.94 -8.67 -23.31
CA LEU A 312 -13.92 -8.16 -21.93
C LEU A 312 -14.86 -8.95 -21.01
N ILE A 313 -14.41 -9.39 -19.84
CA ILE A 313 -15.27 -9.94 -18.78
C ILE A 313 -15.94 -8.79 -18.00
N THR A 314 -17.24 -8.93 -17.69
CA THR A 314 -18.06 -7.95 -16.97
C THR A 314 -19.03 -8.61 -15.99
N ASP A 315 -19.75 -7.82 -15.19
CA ASP A 315 -20.82 -8.23 -14.28
C ASP A 315 -20.35 -9.06 -13.07
N PHE A 316 -19.61 -8.38 -12.19
CA PHE A 316 -18.97 -8.98 -11.01
C PHE A 316 -19.90 -9.03 -9.76
N ASN A 317 -21.22 -8.91 -9.92
CA ASN A 317 -22.20 -8.88 -8.81
C ASN A 317 -22.19 -10.12 -7.91
N LEU A 318 -21.79 -11.26 -8.47
CA LEU A 318 -21.65 -12.54 -7.78
C LEU A 318 -20.19 -12.90 -7.46
N ALA A 319 -19.25 -11.99 -7.72
CA ALA A 319 -17.83 -12.25 -7.51
C ALA A 319 -17.53 -12.53 -6.02
N TYR A 320 -16.60 -13.43 -5.77
CA TYR A 320 -16.19 -13.83 -4.42
C TYR A 320 -14.70 -13.57 -4.21
N ASP A 321 -14.40 -12.76 -3.20
CA ASP A 321 -13.04 -12.53 -2.70
C ASP A 321 -12.66 -13.65 -1.74
N TRP A 322 -11.60 -14.37 -2.07
CA TRP A 322 -11.10 -15.49 -1.27
C TRP A 322 -9.71 -15.23 -0.67
N SER A 323 -9.30 -13.97 -0.54
CA SER A 323 -8.04 -13.57 0.11
C SER A 323 -7.79 -14.23 1.48
N ASN A 324 -8.84 -14.59 2.21
CA ASN A 324 -8.80 -15.24 3.53
C ASN A 324 -8.85 -16.78 3.51
N SER A 325 -8.78 -17.44 2.35
CA SER A 325 -8.68 -18.91 2.25
C SER A 325 -7.67 -19.36 1.19
N GLU A 326 -7.06 -20.54 1.37
CA GLU A 326 -5.91 -20.94 0.56
C GLU A 326 -6.31 -21.22 -0.90
N ASP A 327 -7.32 -22.07 -1.11
CA ASP A 327 -7.80 -22.51 -2.44
C ASP A 327 -9.16 -21.92 -2.86
N GLY A 328 -9.72 -21.05 -2.02
CA GLY A 328 -10.99 -20.37 -2.24
C GLY A 328 -12.23 -21.20 -1.90
N GLU A 329 -12.11 -22.20 -1.05
CA GLU A 329 -13.19 -23.11 -0.70
C GLU A 329 -14.38 -22.35 -0.10
N THR A 330 -15.58 -22.60 -0.64
CA THR A 330 -16.83 -21.96 -0.19
C THR A 330 -17.98 -22.94 -0.22
N THR A 331 -18.80 -22.93 0.84
CA THR A 331 -20.15 -23.48 0.81
C THR A 331 -21.02 -22.66 -0.14
N VAL A 332 -21.73 -23.33 -1.05
CA VAL A 332 -22.34 -22.69 -2.22
C VAL A 332 -23.75 -22.18 -1.94
N THR A 333 -24.00 -20.91 -2.27
CA THR A 333 -25.36 -20.35 -2.43
C THR A 333 -25.72 -20.22 -3.91
N TRP A 334 -26.99 -20.47 -4.22
CA TRP A 334 -27.55 -20.52 -5.58
C TRP A 334 -27.99 -19.18 -6.16
N GLU A 335 -28.07 -18.16 -5.31
CA GLU A 335 -28.73 -16.90 -5.61
C GLU A 335 -28.02 -16.19 -6.78
N GLY A 336 -28.79 -15.91 -7.84
CA GLY A 336 -28.34 -15.20 -9.04
C GLY A 336 -27.61 -16.03 -10.12
N LEU A 337 -27.21 -17.28 -9.86
CA LEU A 337 -26.35 -18.05 -10.77
C LEU A 337 -27.04 -18.53 -12.06
N THR A 338 -26.34 -18.43 -13.19
CA THR A 338 -26.85 -18.92 -14.49
C THR A 338 -26.68 -20.43 -14.64
N VAL A 339 -27.65 -21.21 -14.11
CA VAL A 339 -27.71 -22.68 -14.05
C VAL A 339 -27.09 -23.45 -15.24
N ARG A 340 -27.27 -23.00 -16.50
CA ARG A 340 -26.68 -23.65 -17.68
C ARG A 340 -25.16 -23.79 -17.60
N TYR A 341 -24.47 -22.75 -17.16
CA TYR A 341 -23.01 -22.65 -17.16
C TYR A 341 -22.39 -23.05 -15.81
N ALA A 342 -23.22 -23.29 -14.79
CA ALA A 342 -22.78 -23.73 -13.47
C ALA A 342 -22.05 -25.08 -13.52
N ALA A 343 -21.02 -25.22 -12.68
CA ALA A 343 -20.26 -26.45 -12.54
C ALA A 343 -21.06 -27.55 -11.80
N PRO A 344 -20.76 -28.85 -11.98
CA PRO A 344 -21.49 -29.94 -11.34
C PRO A 344 -21.52 -29.88 -9.82
N GLU A 345 -20.43 -29.43 -9.17
CA GLU A 345 -20.33 -29.25 -7.73
C GLU A 345 -21.24 -28.11 -7.23
N ILE A 346 -21.34 -27.01 -7.99
CA ILE A 346 -22.32 -25.93 -7.75
C ILE A 346 -23.73 -26.51 -7.83
N TRP A 347 -24.01 -27.37 -8.82
CA TRP A 347 -25.32 -28.02 -8.95
C TRP A 347 -25.66 -28.99 -7.80
N ARG A 348 -24.66 -29.51 -7.09
CA ARG A 348 -24.85 -30.48 -6.00
C ARG A 348 -24.79 -29.89 -4.60
N TYR A 349 -24.63 -28.58 -4.47
CA TYR A 349 -24.35 -27.92 -3.19
C TYR A 349 -23.06 -28.46 -2.52
N GLU A 350 -22.12 -28.95 -3.33
CA GLU A 350 -20.79 -29.42 -2.90
C GLU A 350 -19.83 -28.21 -2.76
N GLU A 351 -18.68 -28.42 -2.10
CA GLU A 351 -17.68 -27.36 -1.92
C GLU A 351 -17.08 -26.90 -3.26
N ALA A 352 -17.04 -25.58 -3.45
CA ALA A 352 -16.59 -24.96 -4.68
C ALA A 352 -15.22 -24.29 -4.52
N ASN A 353 -14.28 -24.64 -5.40
CA ASN A 353 -12.97 -23.98 -5.52
C ASN A 353 -12.86 -23.17 -6.84
N SER A 354 -11.70 -22.55 -7.08
CA SER A 354 -11.43 -21.68 -8.24
C SER A 354 -11.62 -22.34 -9.62
N SER A 355 -11.63 -23.67 -9.73
CA SER A 355 -11.88 -24.39 -10.98
C SER A 355 -13.34 -24.26 -11.49
N THR A 356 -14.27 -23.75 -10.68
CA THR A 356 -15.67 -23.50 -11.11
C THR A 356 -15.76 -22.46 -12.22
N ASP A 357 -14.96 -21.38 -12.16
CA ASP A 357 -14.86 -20.41 -13.25
C ASP A 357 -14.26 -21.03 -14.52
N VAL A 358 -13.35 -22.01 -14.37
CA VAL A 358 -12.74 -22.72 -15.51
C VAL A 358 -13.78 -23.61 -16.21
N TRP A 359 -14.68 -24.27 -15.47
CA TRP A 359 -15.81 -24.99 -16.05
C TRP A 359 -16.73 -24.06 -16.84
N SER A 360 -17.13 -22.93 -16.24
CA SER A 360 -18.00 -21.94 -16.88
C SER A 360 -17.36 -21.37 -18.15
N LEU A 361 -16.05 -21.11 -18.13
CA LEU A 361 -15.27 -20.72 -19.30
C LEU A 361 -15.22 -21.84 -20.35
N GLY A 362 -15.11 -23.11 -19.96
CA GLY A 362 -15.11 -24.27 -20.86
C GLY A 362 -16.42 -24.41 -21.63
N CYS A 363 -17.54 -24.07 -20.98
CA CYS A 363 -18.86 -24.01 -21.62
C CYS A 363 -18.91 -22.89 -22.69
N VAL A 364 -18.34 -21.72 -22.40
CA VAL A 364 -18.20 -20.62 -23.38
C VAL A 364 -17.29 -21.03 -24.54
N PHE A 365 -16.18 -21.70 -24.25
CA PHE A 365 -15.24 -22.18 -25.27
C PHE A 365 -15.91 -23.17 -26.23
N LEU A 366 -16.82 -24.03 -25.78
CA LEU A 366 -17.57 -24.92 -26.67
C LEU A 366 -18.56 -24.15 -27.57
N GLU A 367 -19.21 -23.08 -27.08
CA GLU A 367 -20.04 -22.23 -27.94
C GLU A 367 -19.20 -21.52 -29.02
N MET A 368 -18.03 -20.98 -28.65
CA MET A 368 -17.09 -20.35 -29.59
C MET A 368 -16.55 -21.35 -30.62
N ALA A 369 -16.12 -22.54 -30.18
CA ALA A 369 -15.62 -23.59 -31.06
C ALA A 369 -16.70 -24.09 -32.02
N THR A 370 -17.92 -24.35 -31.53
CA THR A 370 -19.08 -24.73 -32.38
C THR A 370 -19.25 -23.75 -33.54
N VAL A 371 -19.13 -22.46 -33.25
CA VAL A 371 -19.25 -21.38 -34.23
C VAL A 371 -18.08 -21.30 -35.20
N ILE A 372 -16.84 -21.41 -34.72
CA ILE A 372 -15.63 -21.47 -35.59
C ILE A 372 -15.75 -22.61 -36.61
N LYS A 373 -16.36 -23.72 -36.19
CA LYS A 373 -16.57 -24.94 -36.97
C LYS A 373 -17.81 -24.90 -37.87
N GLY A 374 -18.38 -23.71 -38.10
CA GLY A 374 -19.47 -23.49 -39.06
C GLY A 374 -20.85 -24.01 -38.60
N ARG A 375 -21.04 -24.25 -37.30
CA ARG A 375 -22.30 -24.72 -36.70
C ARG A 375 -22.90 -23.62 -35.85
N SER A 376 -24.23 -23.58 -35.77
CA SER A 376 -24.89 -22.53 -34.99
C SER A 376 -24.90 -22.88 -33.50
N VAL A 377 -24.90 -21.87 -32.64
CA VAL A 377 -25.12 -22.03 -31.19
C VAL A 377 -26.50 -22.67 -30.89
N ARG A 378 -27.45 -22.67 -31.84
CA ARG A 378 -28.72 -23.40 -31.70
C ARG A 378 -28.52 -24.91 -31.90
N ASP A 379 -27.66 -25.32 -32.84
CA ASP A 379 -27.48 -26.73 -33.22
C ASP A 379 -27.09 -27.58 -32.01
N TYR A 380 -26.06 -27.17 -31.26
CA TYR A 380 -25.61 -27.92 -30.08
C TYR A 380 -26.66 -27.92 -28.96
N ARG A 381 -27.44 -26.84 -28.82
CA ARG A 381 -28.49 -26.72 -27.79
C ARG A 381 -29.65 -27.66 -28.07
N ASP A 382 -30.01 -27.83 -29.33
CA ASP A 382 -31.06 -28.76 -29.72
C ASP A 382 -30.54 -30.21 -29.70
N PHE A 383 -29.27 -30.45 -30.03
CA PHE A 383 -28.59 -31.74 -29.81
C PHE A 383 -28.57 -32.16 -28.33
N PHE A 384 -28.23 -31.24 -27.41
CA PHE A 384 -28.26 -31.52 -25.96
C PHE A 384 -29.70 -31.82 -25.47
N LYS A 385 -30.69 -31.06 -25.93
CA LYS A 385 -32.11 -31.32 -25.60
C LYS A 385 -32.58 -32.69 -26.11
N GLU A 386 -32.14 -33.11 -27.29
CA GLU A 386 -32.46 -34.45 -27.82
C GLU A 386 -31.86 -35.55 -26.93
N LYS A 387 -30.65 -35.34 -26.40
CA LYS A 387 -29.91 -36.31 -25.58
C LYS A 387 -30.35 -36.38 -24.11
N ARG A 388 -30.78 -35.26 -23.50
CA ARG A 388 -31.08 -35.15 -22.04
C ARG A 388 -32.38 -34.44 -21.69
N GLY A 389 -33.16 -33.97 -22.66
CA GLY A 389 -34.37 -33.17 -22.44
C GLY A 389 -34.11 -31.72 -21.98
N ASN A 390 -32.85 -31.34 -21.76
CA ASN A 390 -32.42 -30.01 -21.34
C ASN A 390 -31.12 -29.60 -22.05
N SER A 391 -30.60 -28.41 -21.77
CA SER A 391 -29.36 -27.91 -22.39
C SER A 391 -28.41 -27.26 -21.38
N HIS A 392 -28.34 -27.82 -20.17
CA HIS A 392 -27.36 -27.46 -19.14
C HIS A 392 -26.10 -28.32 -19.31
N PHE A 393 -24.91 -27.73 -19.22
CA PHE A 393 -23.67 -28.45 -19.51
C PHE A 393 -23.39 -29.56 -18.48
N PHE A 394 -23.63 -29.31 -17.19
CA PHE A 394 -23.35 -30.27 -16.11
C PHE A 394 -24.12 -31.60 -16.21
N ASP A 395 -25.24 -31.63 -16.93
CA ASP A 395 -26.09 -32.82 -17.14
C ASP A 395 -25.88 -33.47 -18.53
N ASN A 396 -25.20 -32.76 -19.44
CA ASN A 396 -24.99 -33.16 -20.84
C ASN A 396 -23.59 -33.75 -21.11
N GLU A 397 -22.92 -34.34 -20.13
CA GLU A 397 -21.58 -34.95 -20.25
C GLU A 397 -21.37 -35.79 -21.53
N VAL A 398 -22.29 -36.72 -21.83
CA VAL A 398 -22.25 -37.55 -23.06
C VAL A 398 -22.49 -36.71 -24.32
N GLY A 399 -23.42 -35.75 -24.25
CA GLY A 399 -23.71 -34.84 -25.36
C GLY A 399 -22.54 -33.90 -25.68
N ILE A 400 -21.79 -33.46 -24.68
CA ILE A 400 -20.57 -32.66 -24.85
C ILE A 400 -19.51 -33.48 -25.60
N ALA A 401 -19.23 -34.71 -25.15
CA ALA A 401 -18.24 -35.58 -25.78
C ALA A 401 -18.61 -35.93 -27.24
N GLU A 402 -19.86 -36.34 -27.48
CA GLU A 402 -20.36 -36.61 -28.83
C GLU A 402 -20.37 -35.35 -29.72
N TRP A 403 -20.70 -34.18 -29.16
CA TRP A 403 -20.69 -32.93 -29.92
C TRP A 403 -19.28 -32.50 -30.31
N CYS A 404 -18.29 -32.62 -29.42
CA CYS A 404 -16.89 -32.38 -29.76
C CYS A 404 -16.44 -33.29 -30.90
N LEU A 405 -16.74 -34.60 -30.84
CA LEU A 405 -16.44 -35.55 -31.91
C LEU A 405 -17.17 -35.23 -33.23
N LEU A 406 -18.40 -34.69 -33.18
CA LEU A 406 -19.15 -34.24 -34.35
C LEU A 406 -18.62 -32.92 -34.96
N LEU A 407 -17.83 -32.16 -34.21
CA LEU A 407 -17.15 -30.97 -34.70
C LEU A 407 -15.77 -31.28 -35.29
N GLU A 408 -15.08 -32.35 -34.86
CA GLU A 408 -13.75 -32.68 -35.37
C GLU A 408 -13.71 -32.81 -36.91
N ASP A 409 -12.74 -32.12 -37.54
CA ASP A 409 -12.47 -32.22 -38.97
C ASP A 409 -10.94 -32.25 -39.23
N SER A 410 -10.50 -31.97 -40.46
CA SER A 410 -9.08 -31.96 -40.82
C SER A 410 -8.28 -30.73 -40.34
N SER A 411 -8.92 -29.72 -39.73
CA SER A 411 -8.25 -28.52 -39.21
C SER A 411 -7.61 -28.80 -37.85
N THR A 412 -6.28 -28.97 -37.83
CA THR A 412 -5.52 -29.14 -36.58
C THR A 412 -5.70 -27.95 -35.64
N THR A 413 -5.68 -26.71 -36.17
CA THR A 413 -5.81 -25.47 -35.39
C THR A 413 -7.20 -25.30 -34.78
N ASP A 414 -8.27 -25.63 -35.52
CA ASP A 414 -9.64 -25.43 -35.01
C ASP A 414 -10.14 -26.58 -34.13
N ASN A 415 -9.45 -27.74 -34.15
CA ASN A 415 -9.70 -28.84 -33.22
C ASN A 415 -9.03 -28.63 -31.86
N THR A 416 -7.93 -27.87 -31.77
CA THR A 416 -7.21 -27.67 -30.50
C THR A 416 -8.09 -27.14 -29.36
N PRO A 417 -8.99 -26.13 -29.55
CA PRO A 417 -9.89 -25.70 -28.48
C PRO A 417 -10.83 -26.79 -27.94
N LEU A 418 -11.19 -27.80 -28.74
CA LEU A 418 -12.03 -28.92 -28.29
C LEU A 418 -11.28 -29.80 -27.26
N ARG A 419 -9.95 -29.92 -27.37
CA ARG A 419 -9.11 -30.62 -26.39
C ARG A 419 -9.10 -29.88 -25.04
N TRP A 420 -8.98 -28.55 -25.06
CA TRP A 420 -9.06 -27.74 -23.83
C TRP A 420 -10.43 -27.85 -23.18
N VAL A 421 -11.52 -27.77 -23.97
CA VAL A 421 -12.90 -27.97 -23.47
C VAL A 421 -13.03 -29.29 -22.72
N GLY A 422 -12.43 -30.38 -23.22
CA GLY A 422 -12.43 -31.67 -22.51
C GLY A 422 -11.78 -31.62 -21.12
N ALA A 423 -10.65 -30.92 -20.98
CA ALA A 423 -9.96 -30.77 -19.69
C ALA A 423 -10.63 -29.75 -18.74
N MET A 424 -11.26 -28.72 -19.31
CA MET A 424 -12.01 -27.69 -18.57
C MET A 424 -13.36 -28.19 -18.07
N LEU A 425 -13.99 -29.13 -18.79
CA LEU A 425 -15.27 -29.75 -18.42
C LEU A 425 -15.10 -31.11 -17.71
N GLU A 426 -13.98 -31.28 -16.99
CA GLU A 426 -13.84 -32.37 -16.00
C GLU A 426 -14.88 -32.20 -14.88
N ARG A 427 -15.62 -33.28 -14.60
CA ARG A 427 -16.77 -33.29 -13.71
C ARG A 427 -16.39 -33.11 -12.24
N ASN A 428 -15.23 -33.61 -11.83
CA ASN A 428 -14.72 -33.45 -10.47
C ASN A 428 -13.92 -32.13 -10.35
N GLY A 429 -14.48 -31.14 -9.65
CA GLY A 429 -13.86 -29.82 -9.45
C GLY A 429 -12.50 -29.80 -8.77
N TRP A 430 -12.08 -30.90 -8.12
CA TRP A 430 -10.74 -31.06 -7.53
C TRP A 430 -9.72 -31.65 -8.50
N LYS A 431 -10.17 -32.37 -9.53
CA LYS A 431 -9.32 -32.87 -10.63
C LYS A 431 -9.29 -31.93 -11.83
N ARG A 432 -10.33 -31.10 -11.99
CA ARG A 432 -10.43 -30.11 -13.06
C ARG A 432 -9.25 -29.14 -13.01
N MET A 433 -8.70 -28.85 -14.18
CA MET A 433 -7.55 -27.96 -14.30
C MET A 433 -7.83 -26.57 -13.73
N LYS A 434 -6.82 -25.98 -13.08
CA LYS A 434 -6.84 -24.58 -12.62
C LYS A 434 -6.47 -23.65 -13.78
N SER A 435 -6.81 -22.36 -13.68
CA SER A 435 -6.56 -21.36 -14.73
C SER A 435 -5.08 -21.22 -15.14
N ALA A 436 -4.15 -21.45 -14.21
CA ALA A 436 -2.71 -21.47 -14.49
C ALA A 436 -2.31 -22.61 -15.44
N ALA A 437 -2.74 -23.85 -15.14
CA ALA A 437 -2.47 -25.03 -15.97
C ALA A 437 -3.17 -24.96 -17.34
N LEU A 438 -4.32 -24.29 -17.42
CA LEU A 438 -4.97 -24.00 -18.70
C LEU A 438 -4.09 -23.08 -19.57
N LEU A 439 -3.55 -22.00 -19.01
CA LEU A 439 -2.63 -21.13 -19.74
C LEU A 439 -1.35 -21.85 -20.16
N GLU A 440 -0.79 -22.71 -19.32
CA GLU A 440 0.38 -23.52 -19.67
C GLU A 440 0.11 -24.40 -20.90
N MET A 441 -0.96 -25.20 -20.86
CA MET A 441 -1.42 -26.03 -22.00
C MET A 441 -1.68 -25.21 -23.28
N MET A 442 -2.33 -24.05 -23.15
CA MET A 442 -2.62 -23.16 -24.29
C MET A 442 -1.35 -22.53 -24.89
N ASN A 443 -0.32 -22.28 -24.08
CA ASN A 443 0.98 -21.78 -24.57
C ASN A 443 1.76 -22.88 -25.31
N GLU A 444 1.74 -24.13 -24.82
CA GLU A 444 2.33 -25.28 -25.51
C GLU A 444 1.67 -25.50 -26.88
N ASP A 445 0.34 -25.54 -26.94
CA ASP A 445 -0.42 -25.73 -28.16
C ASP A 445 -0.34 -24.52 -29.15
N ALA A 446 0.10 -23.34 -28.70
CA ALA A 446 0.19 -22.13 -29.55
C ALA A 446 1.48 -22.05 -30.39
N GLY A 447 2.58 -22.68 -29.94
CA GLY A 447 3.90 -22.65 -30.61
C GLY A 447 4.45 -21.24 -30.90
N ASP A 448 5.38 -21.15 -31.85
CA ASP A 448 6.04 -19.88 -32.23
C ASP A 448 5.08 -18.82 -32.84
N SER A 449 3.92 -19.26 -33.34
CA SER A 449 2.99 -18.42 -34.13
C SER A 449 1.97 -17.65 -33.28
N GLY A 450 1.80 -17.97 -32.00
CA GLY A 450 0.95 -17.21 -31.06
C GLY A 450 -0.55 -17.20 -31.38
N GLY A 451 -1.03 -18.17 -32.18
CA GLY A 451 -2.32 -18.09 -32.89
C GLY A 451 -3.59 -17.93 -32.04
N TYR A 452 -3.56 -18.32 -30.76
CA TYR A 452 -4.73 -18.30 -29.86
C TYR A 452 -4.75 -17.15 -28.85
N PHE A 453 -3.74 -16.27 -28.88
CA PHE A 453 -3.67 -15.09 -28.03
C PHE A 453 -3.78 -13.84 -28.91
N GLY A 454 -4.60 -12.86 -28.50
CA GLY A 454 -4.57 -11.52 -29.08
C GLY A 454 -3.22 -10.84 -28.84
N ASP A 455 -2.87 -9.88 -29.70
CA ASP A 455 -1.56 -9.20 -29.67
C ASP A 455 -1.26 -8.51 -28.31
N CYS A 456 -2.33 -8.16 -27.59
CA CYS A 456 -2.37 -7.67 -26.20
C CYS A 456 -1.82 -8.67 -25.16
N CYS A 457 -1.98 -9.98 -25.35
CA CYS A 457 -1.49 -11.02 -24.43
C CYS A 457 -0.23 -11.74 -24.95
N GLN A 458 0.11 -11.64 -26.24
CA GLN A 458 1.28 -12.35 -26.80
C GLN A 458 2.63 -11.90 -26.22
N ARG A 459 2.75 -10.65 -25.76
CA ARG A 459 4.04 -10.08 -25.30
C ARG A 459 4.41 -10.49 -23.87
N THR A 460 3.44 -10.65 -22.98
CA THR A 460 3.67 -10.98 -21.56
C THR A 460 4.20 -12.41 -21.38
N HIS A 461 3.80 -13.36 -22.24
CA HIS A 461 4.12 -14.77 -22.05
C HIS A 461 5.42 -15.22 -22.75
N ARG A 462 5.95 -14.44 -23.72
CA ARG A 462 7.25 -14.71 -24.38
C ARG A 462 8.49 -14.53 -23.48
N HIS A 463 8.34 -14.09 -22.24
CA HIS A 463 9.44 -14.04 -21.26
C HIS A 463 9.41 -15.17 -20.23
N SER A 464 8.35 -15.99 -20.21
CA SER A 464 8.24 -17.11 -19.26
C SER A 464 8.93 -18.40 -19.73
N THR A 465 9.19 -18.54 -21.03
CA THR A 465 9.72 -19.78 -21.65
C THR A 465 11.26 -19.87 -21.70
N ARG A 466 11.98 -19.10 -20.88
CA ARG A 466 13.46 -19.04 -20.96
C ARG A 466 14.23 -19.28 -19.65
N THR A 467 13.71 -20.10 -18.74
CA THR A 467 14.45 -20.58 -17.56
C THR A 467 14.19 -22.07 -17.20
N SER A 468 14.59 -23.01 -18.06
CA SER A 468 14.75 -24.43 -17.65
C SER A 468 15.55 -25.30 -18.65
N ASN A 469 16.85 -25.05 -18.84
CA ASN A 469 17.83 -26.13 -18.99
C ASN A 469 19.30 -25.66 -18.91
N LYS A 470 20.19 -26.56 -18.47
CA LYS A 470 21.58 -26.25 -18.10
C LYS A 470 22.54 -26.20 -19.31
N SER A 471 23.19 -25.04 -19.51
CA SER A 471 24.62 -24.84 -19.90
C SER A 471 25.16 -25.41 -21.25
N PRO A 472 26.28 -24.91 -21.83
CA PRO A 472 27.31 -24.04 -21.23
C PRO A 472 27.73 -22.77 -22.05
N ASN A 473 28.66 -22.00 -21.47
CA ASN A 473 29.30 -20.77 -21.99
C ASN A 473 29.90 -20.92 -23.40
N PRO A 474 30.07 -19.79 -24.11
CA PRO A 474 31.45 -19.27 -24.22
C PRO A 474 31.59 -17.76 -23.99
N THR A 475 32.68 -17.37 -23.32
CA THR A 475 33.21 -16.01 -23.36
C THR A 475 33.98 -15.76 -24.65
N GLY A 476 33.85 -14.54 -25.20
CA GLY A 476 34.83 -13.97 -26.11
C GLY A 476 34.49 -14.04 -27.60
N HIS A 477 34.09 -12.87 -28.11
CA HIS A 477 34.47 -12.35 -29.43
C HIS A 477 33.84 -13.00 -30.69
N LEU A 478 33.59 -12.26 -31.78
CA LEU A 478 34.09 -10.94 -32.16
C LEU A 478 33.08 -10.12 -32.98
N LEU A 479 33.39 -8.82 -33.09
CA LEU A 479 32.94 -7.92 -34.15
C LEU A 479 32.93 -8.56 -35.55
N ALA A 480 31.98 -8.08 -36.37
CA ALA A 480 32.10 -7.93 -37.81
C ALA A 480 32.36 -9.17 -38.70
N SER A 481 31.28 -9.64 -39.33
CA SER A 481 31.27 -9.86 -40.78
C SER A 481 29.85 -9.59 -41.29
N ALA A 482 29.54 -8.39 -41.77
CA ALA A 482 29.74 -8.05 -43.17
C ALA A 482 31.19 -7.90 -43.67
N ALA A 483 31.79 -9.00 -44.14
CA ALA A 483 32.68 -9.01 -45.30
C ALA A 483 32.98 -10.43 -45.82
N LYS A 484 32.94 -10.56 -47.15
CA LYS A 484 33.67 -11.55 -47.98
C LYS A 484 33.24 -13.02 -47.90
N SER A 485 32.40 -13.35 -48.87
CA SER A 485 32.62 -14.45 -49.83
C SER A 485 34.10 -14.86 -49.98
N LEU A 486 34.40 -16.17 -49.90
CA LEU A 486 35.08 -16.95 -50.95
C LEU A 486 35.54 -18.35 -50.45
N ASN A 487 35.05 -19.38 -51.13
CA ASN A 487 35.78 -20.58 -51.59
C ASN A 487 36.59 -21.48 -50.62
N ARG A 488 36.12 -22.75 -50.62
CA ARG A 488 36.87 -23.98 -51.00
C ARG A 488 37.71 -24.76 -49.97
N LEU A 489 37.30 -26.03 -49.88
CA LEU A 489 38.10 -27.27 -49.99
C LEU A 489 39.00 -27.70 -48.81
N ASP A 490 38.59 -28.86 -48.28
CA ASP A 490 39.37 -30.08 -48.11
C ASP A 490 40.40 -30.27 -46.99
N SER A 491 40.23 -31.44 -46.37
CA SER A 491 41.27 -32.37 -45.90
C SER A 491 41.97 -32.12 -44.56
N VAL A 492 42.53 -33.14 -43.87
CA VAL A 492 42.05 -34.50 -43.53
C VAL A 492 43.02 -35.12 -42.49
N HIS A 493 42.52 -35.87 -41.49
CA HIS A 493 43.28 -36.67 -40.49
C HIS A 493 44.09 -35.85 -39.45
N SER A 494 44.28 -36.25 -38.17
CA SER A 494 44.11 -37.53 -37.45
C SER A 494 43.52 -37.23 -36.03
N ILE A 495 42.63 -38.01 -35.37
CA ILE A 495 42.75 -39.41 -34.91
C ILE A 495 44.01 -39.57 -34.03
N ARG A 496 44.02 -39.88 -32.71
CA ARG A 496 43.17 -40.66 -31.76
C ARG A 496 43.48 -40.13 -30.32
N ALA A 497 42.76 -40.44 -29.23
CA ALA A 497 41.79 -41.51 -28.97
C ALA A 497 40.71 -41.07 -27.95
N LEU A 498 39.51 -41.65 -28.06
CA LEU A 498 38.61 -41.83 -26.91
C LEU A 498 39.12 -43.00 -26.04
N GLN A 499 38.81 -42.97 -24.75
CA GLN A 499 38.17 -44.13 -24.12
C GLN A 499 37.36 -43.74 -22.88
N CYS A 500 36.15 -44.31 -22.78
CA CYS A 500 35.18 -44.05 -21.71
C CYS A 500 35.21 -45.14 -20.64
N THR A 501 34.59 -44.80 -19.50
CA THR A 501 33.83 -45.68 -18.58
C THR A 501 34.56 -46.74 -17.73
N ALA A 502 34.51 -46.49 -16.42
CA ALA A 502 34.09 -47.41 -15.35
C ALA A 502 34.91 -48.70 -15.07
N THR A 503 35.47 -48.79 -13.86
CA THR A 503 34.99 -49.69 -12.76
C THR A 503 36.15 -50.04 -11.79
N ALA A 504 36.11 -49.52 -10.56
CA ALA A 504 36.66 -50.11 -9.33
C ALA A 504 36.14 -49.24 -8.16
N MET A 505 35.43 -49.75 -7.13
CA MET A 505 35.74 -50.78 -6.13
C MET A 505 36.80 -50.38 -5.09
N ARG A 506 36.42 -50.57 -3.80
CA ARG A 506 37.26 -50.81 -2.60
C ARG A 506 37.95 -49.58 -1.99
N GLU A 507 37.62 -49.22 -0.74
CA GLU A 507 38.18 -49.67 0.57
C GLU A 507 39.07 -48.51 1.10
N GLU A 508 39.17 -48.09 2.37
CA GLU A 508 38.39 -48.14 3.63
C GLU A 508 38.72 -46.81 4.38
N ILE A 509 37.77 -46.07 4.96
CA ILE A 509 37.39 -46.08 6.39
C ILE A 509 38.58 -46.05 7.38
N ASP A 510 38.62 -45.02 8.23
CA ASP A 510 38.82 -45.24 9.67
C ASP A 510 37.92 -44.30 10.48
N ALA A 511 37.41 -44.77 11.62
CA ALA A 511 36.17 -44.29 12.27
C ALA A 511 36.45 -43.80 13.73
N PRO A 512 35.50 -43.63 14.70
CA PRO A 512 34.08 -44.02 14.74
C PRO A 512 33.06 -42.98 15.28
N ILE A 513 31.81 -43.13 14.86
CA ILE A 513 30.61 -42.84 15.68
C ILE A 513 29.82 -44.16 15.77
N ILE A 514 29.33 -44.49 16.98
CA ILE A 514 28.66 -45.77 17.27
C ILE A 514 27.14 -45.65 17.04
N TRP A 515 26.57 -46.78 16.60
CA TRP A 515 25.20 -47.02 16.18
C TRP A 515 24.13 -46.85 17.28
N LEU A 516 22.89 -46.60 16.87
CA LEU A 516 21.83 -47.61 17.01
C LEU A 516 20.63 -47.38 16.06
N ASP A 517 20.09 -48.50 15.58
CA ASP A 517 19.04 -48.64 14.57
C ASP A 517 17.62 -48.28 15.06
N LEU A 518 16.71 -47.97 14.13
CA LEU A 518 15.72 -48.96 13.63
C LEU A 518 14.81 -48.41 12.52
N ASN A 519 14.45 -49.31 11.60
CA ASN A 519 13.59 -49.12 10.42
C ASN A 519 12.61 -50.34 10.34
N PRO A 520 11.67 -50.49 9.39
CA PRO A 520 10.29 -50.01 9.54
C PRO A 520 9.18 -51.07 9.33
N ASN A 521 7.92 -50.60 9.42
CA ASN A 521 6.73 -51.11 8.69
C ASN A 521 5.92 -52.30 9.31
N PRO A 522 4.72 -52.71 8.82
CA PRO A 522 3.49 -52.51 9.60
C PRO A 522 2.54 -53.73 9.73
N ASN A 523 1.42 -53.53 10.47
CA ASN A 523 0.16 -54.29 10.47
C ASN A 523 0.15 -55.78 10.89
N VAL A 524 -0.33 -56.07 12.12
CA VAL A 524 -0.96 -57.35 12.48
C VAL A 524 -2.20 -57.16 13.38
N ILE A 525 -3.38 -57.27 12.76
CA ILE A 525 -4.61 -58.00 13.17
C ILE A 525 -5.30 -57.71 14.53
N CYS A 526 -6.60 -57.41 14.45
CA CYS A 526 -7.59 -57.37 15.55
C CYS A 526 -8.21 -58.74 15.89
N GLN A 527 -8.61 -58.94 17.15
CA GLN A 527 -9.76 -59.73 17.70
C GLN A 527 -9.46 -60.05 19.20
N HIS A 528 -10.38 -60.05 20.16
CA HIS A 528 -11.86 -60.09 20.17
C HIS A 528 -12.48 -59.25 21.32
N HIS A 529 -13.78 -58.96 21.19
CA HIS A 529 -14.73 -58.48 22.22
C HIS A 529 -14.79 -59.36 23.50
N GLU A 530 -15.43 -59.02 24.65
CA GLU A 530 -16.74 -58.35 24.86
C GLU A 530 -16.99 -57.97 26.35
N ARG A 531 -17.79 -56.89 26.64
CA ARG A 531 -18.53 -56.57 27.90
C ARG A 531 -17.73 -56.38 29.23
N SER A 532 -18.12 -55.54 30.20
CA SER A 532 -19.25 -54.59 30.34
C SER A 532 -19.06 -53.58 31.49
N GLN A 533 -19.72 -52.41 31.36
CA GLN A 533 -20.28 -51.56 32.43
C GLN A 533 -19.36 -50.62 33.27
N ASP A 534 -20.02 -49.52 33.65
CA ASP A 534 -19.71 -48.50 34.67
C ASP A 534 -18.52 -47.52 34.48
N ALA A 535 -18.88 -46.30 34.06
CA ALA A 535 -18.25 -45.05 34.52
C ALA A 535 -19.00 -44.56 35.79
N PRO A 536 -18.37 -43.78 36.69
CA PRO A 536 -18.41 -42.33 36.48
C PRO A 536 -17.24 -41.47 37.07
N ALA A 537 -16.92 -40.41 36.32
CA ALA A 537 -16.81 -39.00 36.74
C ALA A 537 -15.78 -38.46 37.77
N ASN A 538 -15.37 -37.21 37.48
CA ASN A 538 -14.89 -36.12 38.35
C ASN A 538 -13.43 -36.11 38.86
N PHE A 539 -12.61 -35.30 38.18
CA PHE A 539 -11.54 -34.52 38.81
C PHE A 539 -12.06 -33.14 39.23
N THR A 540 -11.46 -32.55 40.26
CA THR A 540 -11.79 -31.22 40.79
C THR A 540 -10.83 -30.13 40.27
N TRP A 541 -11.31 -28.88 40.22
CA TRP A 541 -10.49 -27.74 39.76
C TRP A 541 -9.29 -27.41 40.66
N ASP A 542 -9.27 -27.91 41.89
CA ASP A 542 -8.13 -27.75 42.80
C ASP A 542 -7.03 -28.79 42.55
N GLU A 543 -7.37 -29.98 42.07
CA GLU A 543 -6.39 -30.97 41.58
C GLU A 543 -5.72 -30.47 40.29
N VAL A 544 -6.48 -29.87 39.38
CA VAL A 544 -5.93 -29.24 38.15
C VAL A 544 -5.02 -28.06 38.49
N ARG A 545 -5.41 -27.17 39.43
CA ARG A 545 -4.55 -26.06 39.87
C ARG A 545 -3.29 -26.53 40.59
N ASN A 546 -3.37 -27.56 41.44
CA ASN A 546 -2.18 -28.12 42.08
C ASN A 546 -1.25 -28.80 41.06
N TRP A 547 -1.78 -29.42 40.00
CA TRP A 547 -0.96 -29.99 38.92
C TRP A 547 -0.21 -28.92 38.13
N VAL A 548 -0.87 -27.81 37.76
CA VAL A 548 -0.20 -26.67 37.11
C VAL A 548 0.88 -26.05 38.02
N ARG A 549 0.52 -25.77 39.28
CA ARG A 549 1.43 -25.13 40.24
C ARG A 549 2.66 -25.99 40.60
N ASN A 550 2.49 -27.31 40.66
CA ASN A 550 3.61 -28.24 40.85
C ASN A 550 4.49 -28.34 39.58
N SER A 551 3.91 -28.13 38.40
CA SER A 551 4.66 -28.10 37.13
C SER A 551 5.49 -26.82 36.98
N GLU A 552 4.99 -25.68 37.45
CA GLU A 552 5.75 -24.42 37.54
C GLU A 552 6.91 -24.53 38.55
N LEU A 553 6.68 -25.15 39.71
CA LEU A 553 7.72 -25.39 40.74
C LEU A 553 8.84 -26.37 40.32
N GLU A 554 8.55 -27.33 39.44
CA GLU A 554 9.58 -28.17 38.81
C GLU A 554 10.37 -27.40 37.73
N LEU A 555 9.73 -26.45 37.03
CA LEU A 555 10.37 -25.56 36.05
C LEU A 555 11.31 -24.54 36.70
N GLU A 556 10.93 -23.94 37.83
CA GLU A 556 11.81 -23.05 38.60
C GLU A 556 13.04 -23.80 39.17
N ARG A 557 12.86 -25.06 39.61
CA ARG A 557 13.97 -25.92 40.05
C ARG A 557 14.92 -26.35 38.94
N ALA A 558 14.49 -26.32 37.67
CA ALA A 558 15.34 -26.64 36.53
C ALA A 558 16.31 -25.50 36.14
N LEU A 559 16.14 -24.29 36.70
CA LEU A 559 16.93 -23.10 36.36
C LEU A 559 18.01 -22.73 37.39
N GLU A 560 18.09 -23.41 38.53
CA GLU A 560 19.15 -23.22 39.55
C GLU A 560 20.18 -24.37 39.57
N LEU A 561 21.10 -24.40 38.59
CA LEU A 561 22.29 -25.28 38.63
C LEU A 561 23.57 -24.54 38.19
N PRO A 562 24.73 -24.73 38.87
CA PRO A 562 25.97 -24.00 38.55
C PRO A 562 26.68 -24.42 37.25
N ASP A 563 27.47 -23.51 36.68
CA ASP A 563 28.19 -23.58 35.39
C ASP A 563 29.26 -24.69 35.25
N SER A 564 28.87 -25.96 35.35
CA SER A 564 29.78 -27.11 35.19
C SER A 564 29.29 -28.21 34.23
N TYR A 565 28.08 -28.09 33.66
CA TYR A 565 27.53 -29.04 32.69
C TYR A 565 26.81 -28.34 31.50
N LYS A 566 27.55 -27.55 30.72
CA LYS A 566 27.11 -27.01 29.42
C LYS A 566 28.14 -27.23 28.32
N SER A 567 28.41 -28.49 27.99
CA SER A 567 29.11 -28.87 26.75
C SER A 567 28.51 -30.15 26.18
N GLY A 568 27.69 -30.03 25.13
CA GLY A 568 27.20 -31.18 24.34
C GLY A 568 25.68 -31.44 24.37
N ALA A 569 24.87 -30.52 23.83
CA ALA A 569 23.54 -30.83 23.31
C ALA A 569 23.15 -29.82 22.21
N THR A 570 22.56 -30.28 21.11
CA THR A 570 22.14 -29.46 19.97
C THR A 570 20.71 -28.91 20.14
N PRO A 571 20.37 -27.75 19.54
CA PRO A 571 19.07 -27.12 19.72
C PRO A 571 18.00 -27.75 18.81
N SER A 572 17.33 -28.81 19.29
CA SER A 572 16.11 -29.33 18.64
C SER A 572 15.02 -29.88 19.58
N ALA A 573 15.25 -29.96 20.90
CA ALA A 573 14.27 -30.46 21.86
C ALA A 573 13.48 -29.35 22.59
N ALA A 574 14.08 -28.19 22.84
CA ALA A 574 13.42 -27.08 23.56
C ALA A 574 12.27 -26.44 22.76
N THR A 575 12.42 -26.34 21.44
CA THR A 575 11.44 -25.68 20.55
C THR A 575 10.14 -26.48 20.44
N LEU A 576 10.17 -27.82 20.56
CA LEU A 576 8.95 -28.63 20.48
C LEU A 576 8.06 -28.56 21.72
N LEU A 577 8.63 -28.27 22.90
CA LEU A 577 7.88 -28.25 24.15
C LEU A 577 7.06 -26.95 24.32
N ILE A 578 7.59 -25.83 23.82
CA ILE A 578 6.94 -24.50 23.88
C ILE A 578 5.66 -24.48 23.03
N HIS A 579 5.67 -25.11 21.85
CA HIS A 579 4.49 -25.19 20.99
C HIS A 579 3.36 -26.07 21.56
N PHE A 580 3.67 -27.05 22.42
CA PHE A 580 2.66 -27.96 22.98
C PHE A 580 1.86 -27.33 24.12
N VAL A 581 2.48 -26.46 24.93
CA VAL A 581 1.81 -25.76 26.04
C VAL A 581 0.91 -24.62 25.53
N SER A 582 1.35 -23.89 24.50
CA SER A 582 0.58 -22.77 23.93
C SER A 582 -0.79 -23.18 23.36
N HIS A 583 -0.96 -24.43 22.93
CA HIS A 583 -2.16 -24.88 22.23
C HIS A 583 -3.31 -25.31 23.17
N ILE A 584 -3.02 -25.63 24.44
CA ILE A 584 -4.06 -26.01 25.41
C ILE A 584 -4.74 -24.77 26.04
N SER A 585 -4.01 -23.66 26.22
CA SER A 585 -4.55 -22.42 26.77
C SER A 585 -5.65 -21.77 25.92
N HIS A 586 -5.67 -22.01 24.60
CA HIS A 586 -6.72 -21.49 23.71
C HIS A 586 -8.03 -22.29 23.72
N ILE A 587 -8.03 -23.54 24.20
CA ILE A 587 -9.20 -24.42 24.15
C ILE A 587 -10.10 -24.27 25.40
N LEU A 588 -9.57 -23.73 26.51
CA LEU A 588 -10.30 -23.60 27.78
C LEU A 588 -11.05 -22.27 27.99
N LEU A 589 -10.90 -21.28 27.10
CA LEU A 589 -11.58 -19.99 27.21
C LEU A 589 -12.94 -19.89 26.48
N SER A 590 -13.32 -20.94 25.74
CA SER A 590 -14.58 -20.98 24.96
C SER A 590 -15.71 -21.72 25.67
N CYS A 591 -15.87 -21.56 27.00
CA CYS A 591 -16.97 -22.22 27.73
C CYS A 591 -17.35 -21.58 29.08
N ARG A 592 -18.22 -20.56 29.06
CA ARG A 592 -19.43 -20.37 29.94
C ARG A 592 -19.86 -18.90 30.08
N ARG A 593 -21.11 -18.61 29.69
CA ARG A 593 -21.96 -17.59 30.35
C ARG A 593 -22.72 -18.27 31.51
N GLY A 594 -22.95 -17.59 32.64
CA GLY A 594 -23.87 -18.10 33.67
C GLY A 594 -23.69 -17.61 35.13
N SER A 595 -24.09 -16.37 35.40
CA SER A 595 -24.82 -15.90 36.61
C SER A 595 -24.33 -16.15 38.06
N ALA A 596 -24.16 -15.05 38.83
CA ALA A 596 -24.92 -14.70 40.07
C ALA A 596 -24.15 -14.16 41.31
N MET A 597 -24.35 -12.86 41.59
CA MET A 597 -24.61 -12.18 42.88
C MET A 597 -23.58 -11.96 44.03
N ARG A 598 -23.56 -10.68 44.49
CA ARG A 598 -23.48 -10.11 45.87
C ARG A 598 -22.13 -9.73 46.55
N ALA A 599 -21.86 -8.40 46.53
CA ALA A 599 -22.11 -7.43 47.63
C ALA A 599 -20.94 -6.72 48.38
N THR A 600 -21.08 -5.38 48.52
CA THR A 600 -20.64 -4.47 49.62
C THR A 600 -19.13 -4.20 49.84
N PHE A 601 -18.65 -3.04 50.33
CA PHE A 601 -19.26 -1.78 50.86
C PHE A 601 -18.24 -0.59 50.87
N LEU A 602 -18.73 0.67 50.92
CA LEU A 602 -18.08 1.93 51.40
C LEU A 602 -16.86 2.49 50.60
N GLY A 603 -16.64 3.82 50.48
CA GLY A 603 -17.45 4.98 50.88
C GLY A 603 -16.63 6.29 51.02
N ALA A 604 -17.27 7.46 50.81
CA ALA A 604 -16.80 8.87 50.90
C ALA A 604 -15.98 9.42 49.69
N ALA A 605 -16.25 10.57 49.03
CA ALA A 605 -16.82 11.90 49.40
C ALA A 605 -15.76 12.89 49.97
N PHE A 606 -15.66 14.20 49.65
CA PHE A 606 -16.46 15.14 48.82
C PHE A 606 -15.71 16.52 48.69
N TRP A 607 -16.25 17.49 47.91
CA TRP A 607 -15.95 18.95 47.84
C TRP A 607 -14.64 19.44 47.17
N ALA A 608 -14.52 20.67 46.65
CA ALA A 608 -15.25 21.40 45.58
C ALA A 608 -14.82 22.90 45.50
N SER A 609 -15.13 23.56 44.37
CA SER A 609 -15.46 25.01 44.21
C SER A 609 -14.41 26.06 43.81
N THR A 610 -14.90 27.06 43.04
CA THR A 610 -14.44 28.46 42.79
C THR A 610 -13.15 28.66 41.94
N ALA A 611 -13.06 29.40 40.82
CA ALA A 611 -13.80 30.52 40.15
C ALA A 611 -13.19 31.94 40.35
N ALA A 612 -12.90 32.65 39.24
CA ALA A 612 -13.34 34.03 38.92
C ALA A 612 -12.43 34.87 37.97
N ALA A 613 -13.09 35.47 36.96
CA ALA A 613 -12.97 36.86 36.46
C ALA A 613 -11.82 37.34 35.53
N GLN A 614 -12.22 38.28 34.64
CA GLN A 614 -11.48 38.89 33.51
C GLN A 614 -11.04 40.34 33.83
N VAL A 615 -10.08 40.90 33.05
CA VAL A 615 -10.05 42.34 32.64
C VAL A 615 -9.35 42.48 31.25
N PRO A 616 -9.83 43.31 30.30
CA PRO A 616 -9.20 43.52 28.97
C PRO A 616 -8.52 44.90 28.76
N GLY A 617 -7.57 45.02 27.81
CA GLY A 617 -7.10 46.34 27.33
C GLY A 617 -5.88 46.42 26.36
N GLN A 618 -6.12 46.93 25.15
CA GLN A 618 -5.21 47.66 24.20
C GLN A 618 -4.03 46.97 23.45
N THR A 619 -4.34 46.56 22.20
CA THR A 619 -3.67 46.88 20.91
C THR A 619 -2.15 47.10 20.80
N VAL A 620 -1.48 46.23 20.02
CA VAL A 620 -0.32 46.53 19.16
C VAL A 620 -0.53 45.87 17.78
N THR A 621 0.05 46.43 16.72
CA THR A 621 -0.21 46.11 15.31
C THR A 621 0.69 45.02 14.71
N GLY A 622 0.09 44.05 14.01
CA GLY A 622 0.63 43.44 12.79
C GLY A 622 1.45 42.14 12.89
N SER A 623 0.87 41.03 12.43
CA SER A 623 1.58 39.93 11.74
C SER A 623 0.58 39.11 10.89
N ALA A 624 1.08 38.35 9.92
CA ALA A 624 0.26 37.57 8.99
C ALA A 624 -0.41 36.37 9.68
N GLY A 625 -1.67 36.10 9.34
CA GLY A 625 -2.44 34.99 9.91
C GLY A 625 -2.08 33.66 9.26
N GLY A 626 -1.54 32.72 10.04
CA GLY A 626 -1.43 31.32 9.64
C GLY A 626 -2.76 30.59 9.84
N THR A 627 -3.23 29.88 8.81
CA THR A 627 -4.45 29.09 8.85
C THR A 627 -4.12 27.64 9.18
N THR A 628 -4.42 27.19 10.39
CA THR A 628 -4.14 25.82 10.86
C THR A 628 -5.18 24.81 10.35
N VAL A 629 -4.70 23.65 9.88
CA VAL A 629 -5.53 22.52 9.44
C VAL A 629 -5.87 21.63 10.64
N ALA A 630 -7.13 21.23 10.78
CA ALA A 630 -7.59 20.39 11.88
C ALA A 630 -7.23 18.90 11.66
N GLY A 631 -6.53 18.30 12.62
CA GLY A 631 -6.07 16.89 12.55
C GLY A 631 -4.80 16.57 13.35
N ILE A 632 -4.36 17.47 14.23
CA ILE A 632 -3.11 17.36 14.99
C ILE A 632 -3.40 16.72 16.36
N SER A 633 -2.88 15.52 16.64
CA SER A 633 -3.18 14.78 17.89
C SER A 633 -2.45 15.28 19.14
N SER A 634 -1.48 16.18 18.98
CA SER A 634 -0.93 17.00 20.07
C SER A 634 -0.34 18.27 19.47
N GLY A 635 -0.70 19.43 20.04
CA GLY A 635 -0.07 20.70 19.65
C GLY A 635 1.45 20.64 19.87
N SER A 636 2.19 21.56 19.23
CA SER A 636 3.62 21.69 19.51
C SER A 636 3.87 21.91 21.00
N ASP A 637 5.02 21.47 21.49
CA ASP A 637 5.47 21.81 22.84
C ASP A 637 5.69 23.32 23.02
N GLY A 638 6.06 23.72 24.24
CA GLY A 638 6.34 25.13 24.56
C GLY A 638 7.50 25.74 23.78
N ASP A 639 8.29 24.91 23.10
CA ASP A 639 9.42 25.30 22.25
C ASP A 639 9.10 25.22 20.75
N GLY A 640 7.85 24.92 20.38
CA GLY A 640 7.38 24.89 18.98
C GLY A 640 7.68 23.60 18.23
N LYS A 641 7.98 22.49 18.93
CA LYS A 641 8.36 21.20 18.33
C LYS A 641 7.24 20.16 18.43
N TYR A 642 7.24 19.22 17.49
CA TYR A 642 6.27 18.12 17.40
C TYR A 642 6.98 16.80 17.64
N THR A 643 6.63 16.10 18.72
CA THR A 643 7.19 14.79 19.08
C THR A 643 6.49 13.66 18.34
N ILE A 644 7.26 12.67 17.88
CA ILE A 644 6.79 11.33 17.54
C ILE A 644 7.67 10.28 18.23
N GLU A 645 7.09 9.11 18.49
CA GLU A 645 7.65 8.04 19.30
C GLU A 645 7.50 6.68 18.60
N GLY A 646 8.47 5.81 18.84
CA GLY A 646 8.49 4.41 18.45
C GLY A 646 8.99 3.53 19.61
N THR A 647 9.22 2.25 19.38
CA THR A 647 9.83 1.38 20.42
C THR A 647 11.31 1.70 20.54
N ASP A 648 11.74 2.10 21.74
CA ASP A 648 13.11 2.49 22.11
C ASP A 648 13.71 3.64 21.25
N ILE A 649 12.85 4.50 20.69
CA ILE A 649 13.23 5.66 19.87
C ILE A 649 12.18 6.77 19.99
N ARG A 650 12.60 8.03 20.12
CA ARG A 650 11.70 9.20 19.97
C ARG A 650 12.41 10.34 19.26
N ALA A 651 11.66 11.17 18.53
CA ALA A 651 12.21 12.28 17.78
C ALA A 651 11.28 13.48 17.83
N THR A 652 11.82 14.68 17.63
CA THR A 652 11.04 15.91 17.52
C THR A 652 11.33 16.61 16.21
N PHE A 653 10.28 17.13 15.57
CA PHE A 653 10.34 17.79 14.27
C PHE A 653 9.75 19.19 14.34
N ILE A 654 10.12 20.04 13.39
CA ILE A 654 9.59 21.41 13.26
C ILE A 654 9.10 21.67 11.82
N PRO A 655 8.12 22.57 11.63
CA PRO A 655 7.65 22.93 10.28
C PRO A 655 8.72 23.64 9.43
N TYR A 656 9.63 24.40 10.05
CA TYR A 656 10.71 25.07 9.34
C TYR A 656 11.70 24.04 8.75
N GLY A 657 11.90 24.08 7.44
CA GLY A 657 12.70 23.11 6.67
C GLY A 657 12.18 21.66 6.71
N ALA A 658 10.98 21.42 7.25
CA ALA A 658 10.51 20.08 7.66
C ALA A 658 11.54 19.33 8.55
N SER A 659 12.23 20.07 9.42
CA SER A 659 13.50 19.63 10.01
C SER A 659 13.32 18.66 11.18
N VAL A 660 14.23 17.67 11.28
CA VAL A 660 14.44 16.94 12.54
C VAL A 660 15.22 17.85 13.50
N SER A 661 14.70 18.04 14.72
CA SER A 661 15.28 18.94 15.73
C SER A 661 15.91 18.22 16.92
N ASN A 662 15.42 17.02 17.26
CA ASN A 662 16.02 16.11 18.22
C ASN A 662 15.73 14.66 17.80
N LEU A 663 16.62 13.73 18.19
CA LEU A 663 16.46 12.30 17.96
C LEU A 663 17.12 11.57 19.13
N PHE A 664 16.34 10.79 19.87
CA PHE A 664 16.74 10.18 21.13
C PHE A 664 16.81 8.66 21.02
N ILE A 665 17.95 8.11 21.43
CA ILE A 665 18.23 6.67 21.55
C ILE A 665 18.86 6.41 22.91
N ASN A 666 18.47 5.35 23.61
CA ASN A 666 19.15 4.91 24.83
C ASN A 666 20.47 4.20 24.47
N ASP A 667 21.57 4.63 25.07
CA ASP A 667 22.87 3.98 24.88
C ASP A 667 22.96 2.61 25.59
N THR A 668 24.08 1.90 25.42
CA THR A 668 24.31 0.58 26.04
C THR A 668 24.31 0.60 27.57
N SER A 669 24.42 1.77 28.21
CA SER A 669 24.26 1.96 29.67
C SER A 669 22.83 2.34 30.07
N GLY A 670 21.89 2.41 29.13
CA GLY A 670 20.51 2.83 29.34
C GLY A 670 20.33 4.34 29.49
N ILE A 671 21.33 5.15 29.11
CA ILE A 671 21.25 6.61 29.18
C ILE A 671 20.78 7.16 27.84
N GLU A 672 19.70 7.95 27.86
CA GLU A 672 19.16 8.57 26.65
C GLU A 672 20.13 9.61 26.06
N ARG A 673 20.37 9.55 24.75
CA ARG A 673 21.26 10.44 23.98
C ARG A 673 20.49 11.13 22.87
N ASP A 674 20.56 12.45 22.81
CA ASP A 674 20.08 13.25 21.68
C ASP A 674 21.17 13.33 20.60
N ILE A 675 21.06 12.49 19.58
CA ILE A 675 22.16 12.17 18.64
C ILE A 675 22.22 13.07 17.39
N VAL A 676 21.38 14.11 17.29
CA VAL A 676 21.37 15.05 16.15
C VAL A 676 21.50 16.50 16.61
N ALA A 677 22.28 17.33 15.89
CA ALA A 677 22.38 18.76 16.17
C ALA A 677 21.08 19.50 15.82
N GLY A 678 20.91 20.69 16.39
CA GLY A 678 19.73 21.54 16.22
C GLY A 678 19.64 22.55 17.35
N TRP A 679 18.49 23.21 17.49
CA TRP A 679 18.24 24.22 18.51
C TRP A 679 17.21 23.75 19.56
N ASP A 680 17.27 24.31 20.78
CA ASP A 680 16.29 24.02 21.84
C ASP A 680 14.89 24.51 21.47
N ASN A 681 14.78 25.69 20.84
CA ASN A 681 13.51 26.32 20.44
C ASN A 681 13.38 26.43 18.91
N ALA A 682 12.20 26.11 18.38
CA ALA A 682 11.91 26.11 16.94
C ALA A 682 12.04 27.51 16.30
N SER A 683 11.69 28.58 17.02
CA SER A 683 11.76 29.96 16.50
C SER A 683 13.20 30.40 16.18
N TYR A 684 14.21 29.73 16.74
CA TYR A 684 15.60 30.09 16.50
C TYR A 684 16.09 29.68 15.10
N TYR A 685 15.47 28.68 14.47
CA TYR A 685 15.82 28.24 13.11
C TYR A 685 15.59 29.35 12.06
N GLU A 686 14.59 30.22 12.23
CA GLU A 686 14.31 31.32 11.30
C GLU A 686 15.28 32.50 11.41
N VAL A 687 15.93 32.67 12.56
CA VAL A 687 16.69 33.90 12.90
C VAL A 687 18.20 33.67 13.07
N ASP A 688 18.64 32.43 13.28
CA ASP A 688 20.05 32.10 13.34
C ASP A 688 20.71 32.27 11.96
N LYS A 689 21.80 33.03 11.92
CA LYS A 689 22.53 33.34 10.67
C LYS A 689 23.74 32.43 10.42
N GLN A 690 24.05 31.55 11.36
CA GLN A 690 25.17 30.62 11.29
C GLN A 690 24.71 29.26 10.73
N HIS A 691 23.54 28.77 11.14
CA HIS A 691 23.08 27.43 10.78
C HIS A 691 21.54 27.22 10.86
N PRO A 692 20.73 27.98 10.10
CA PRO A 692 19.27 27.91 10.14
C PRO A 692 18.66 26.58 9.65
N HIS A 693 19.45 25.75 8.96
CA HIS A 693 19.00 24.57 8.20
C HIS A 693 19.44 23.23 8.83
N PHE A 694 19.66 23.17 10.15
CA PHE A 694 19.97 21.91 10.84
C PHE A 694 18.85 20.88 10.68
N GLY A 695 19.14 19.72 10.08
CA GLY A 695 18.17 18.61 9.97
C GLY A 695 17.07 18.83 8.94
N GLY A 696 17.14 19.90 8.14
CA GLY A 696 16.14 20.25 7.14
C GLY A 696 16.21 19.43 5.85
N VAL A 697 15.23 19.66 4.98
CA VAL A 697 15.13 19.08 3.63
C VAL A 697 15.61 20.09 2.59
N PRO A 698 16.87 20.03 2.14
CA PRO A 698 17.36 20.89 1.07
C PRO A 698 16.61 20.60 -0.24
N GLY A 699 16.27 21.66 -0.96
CA GLY A 699 15.46 21.58 -2.16
C GLY A 699 15.27 22.95 -2.81
N ARG A 700 14.86 23.03 -4.08
CA ARG A 700 14.35 21.94 -4.93
C ARG A 700 15.42 20.93 -5.40
N TYR A 701 16.69 21.34 -5.38
CA TYR A 701 17.83 20.49 -5.72
C TYR A 701 18.91 20.56 -4.63
N ALA A 702 19.18 19.44 -3.98
CA ALA A 702 20.21 19.29 -2.96
C ALA A 702 21.62 19.39 -3.54
N ASN A 703 22.60 19.73 -2.71
CA ASN A 703 23.99 19.97 -3.11
C ASN A 703 24.11 21.04 -4.22
N ARG A 704 25.17 21.00 -5.04
CA ARG A 704 25.56 22.09 -5.93
C ARG A 704 25.04 21.91 -7.37
N ILE A 705 24.65 23.03 -7.99
CA ILE A 705 24.45 23.19 -9.44
C ILE A 705 25.49 24.20 -9.96
N ARG A 706 26.31 23.74 -10.89
CA ARG A 706 27.39 24.50 -11.53
C ARG A 706 26.90 25.78 -12.20
N ASN A 707 27.62 26.88 -11.99
CA ASN A 707 27.37 28.20 -12.59
C ASN A 707 25.95 28.76 -12.33
N SER A 708 25.20 28.17 -11.39
CA SER A 708 23.77 28.43 -11.20
C SER A 708 22.95 28.28 -12.50
N THR A 709 23.30 27.28 -13.33
CA THR A 709 22.65 27.02 -14.62
C THR A 709 22.46 25.54 -14.90
N PHE A 710 21.45 25.23 -15.70
CA PHE A 710 21.24 23.91 -16.31
C PHE A 710 20.45 24.05 -17.62
N GLU A 711 20.35 22.97 -18.40
CA GLU A 711 19.59 22.95 -19.66
C GLU A 711 18.47 21.89 -19.61
N ILE A 712 17.27 22.23 -20.08
CA ILE A 712 16.17 21.28 -20.29
C ILE A 712 15.64 21.47 -21.72
N ASP A 713 15.54 20.37 -22.48
CA ASP A 713 15.00 20.34 -23.84
C ASP A 713 15.59 21.40 -24.82
N GLY A 714 16.83 21.86 -24.58
CA GLY A 714 17.52 22.89 -25.37
C GLY A 714 17.36 24.33 -24.87
N GLU A 715 16.66 24.55 -23.75
CA GLU A 715 16.51 25.84 -23.08
C GLU A 715 17.42 25.92 -21.84
N THR A 716 18.22 26.98 -21.74
CA THR A 716 19.10 27.24 -20.60
C THR A 716 18.36 28.03 -19.52
N PHE A 717 18.33 27.49 -18.31
CA PHE A 717 17.75 28.13 -17.12
C PHE A 717 18.84 28.68 -16.22
N HIS A 718 18.54 29.82 -15.57
CA HIS A 718 19.41 30.47 -14.59
C HIS A 718 18.70 30.53 -13.25
N ILE A 719 19.34 30.00 -12.21
CA ILE A 719 18.84 29.98 -10.82
C ILE A 719 19.62 30.95 -9.93
N LEU A 720 19.14 31.21 -8.73
CA LEU A 720 19.77 32.16 -7.81
C LEU A 720 21.02 31.54 -7.14
N PRO A 721 22.21 32.17 -7.27
CA PRO A 721 23.41 31.70 -6.60
C PRO A 721 23.40 32.09 -5.11
N ASN A 722 23.99 31.25 -4.27
CA ASN A 722 24.22 31.49 -2.85
C ASN A 722 25.61 31.04 -2.37
N GLU A 723 26.41 30.39 -3.22
CA GLU A 723 27.76 29.90 -2.87
C GLU A 723 28.84 30.45 -3.81
N ASN A 724 30.11 30.18 -3.48
CA ASN A 724 31.29 30.44 -4.33
C ASN A 724 31.39 31.89 -4.84
N ASN A 725 31.05 32.87 -3.99
CA ASN A 725 30.98 34.30 -4.30
C ASN A 725 29.89 34.68 -5.32
N GLY A 726 28.77 33.95 -5.33
CA GLY A 726 27.66 34.20 -6.24
C GLY A 726 27.83 33.55 -7.61
N GLN A 727 28.63 32.47 -7.70
CA GLN A 727 28.85 31.72 -8.95
C GLN A 727 27.99 30.46 -9.04
N ASP A 728 27.69 29.81 -7.91
CA ASP A 728 27.00 28.53 -7.88
C ASP A 728 25.79 28.55 -6.93
N THR A 729 24.86 27.63 -7.19
CA THR A 729 23.69 27.39 -6.33
C THR A 729 23.89 26.12 -5.53
N LEU A 730 23.78 26.23 -4.21
CA LEU A 730 23.81 25.16 -3.23
C LEU A 730 22.42 24.99 -2.60
N HIS A 731 21.95 23.75 -2.46
CA HIS A 731 20.71 23.36 -1.77
C HIS A 731 19.45 24.14 -2.21
N GLY A 732 19.37 24.49 -3.50
CA GLY A 732 18.25 25.20 -4.08
C GLY A 732 18.26 26.73 -3.96
N GLY A 733 19.34 27.32 -3.43
CA GLY A 733 19.56 28.77 -3.46
C GLY A 733 19.32 29.49 -2.13
N PRO A 734 19.34 30.84 -2.12
CA PRO A 734 19.31 31.64 -0.90
C PRO A 734 17.99 31.54 -0.12
N GLY A 735 16.93 31.03 -0.74
CA GLY A 735 15.67 30.63 -0.11
C GLY A 735 15.29 29.19 -0.49
N GLY A 736 16.22 28.25 -0.35
CA GLY A 736 15.98 26.81 -0.50
C GLY A 736 14.87 26.27 0.42
N TRP A 737 14.45 25.03 0.22
CA TRP A 737 13.31 24.43 0.96
C TRP A 737 13.57 24.23 2.45
N ASP A 738 14.84 24.13 2.83
CA ASP A 738 15.36 24.12 4.19
C ASP A 738 15.25 25.50 4.90
N TRP A 739 15.02 26.58 4.14
CA TRP A 739 14.82 27.95 4.64
C TRP A 739 13.35 28.37 4.78
N ARG A 740 12.40 27.45 4.55
CA ARG A 740 10.96 27.74 4.44
C ARG A 740 10.16 27.07 5.53
N ASN A 741 9.05 27.68 5.93
CA ASN A 741 8.02 26.98 6.69
C ASN A 741 7.21 26.06 5.77
N TRP A 742 7.19 24.77 6.13
CA TRP A 742 6.30 23.78 5.53
C TRP A 742 4.97 23.75 6.30
N THR A 743 3.89 23.38 5.62
CA THR A 743 2.60 23.15 6.28
C THR A 743 2.61 21.76 6.91
N LEU A 744 2.36 21.66 8.22
CA LEU A 744 2.08 20.39 8.88
C LEU A 744 0.69 19.90 8.45
N VAL A 745 0.61 18.71 7.84
CA VAL A 745 -0.64 18.18 7.25
C VAL A 745 -1.12 16.86 7.85
N ALA A 746 -0.25 16.15 8.56
CA ALA A 746 -0.65 15.02 9.41
C ALA A 746 0.36 14.84 10.55
N HIS A 747 -0.15 14.49 11.74
CA HIS A 747 0.66 14.15 12.91
C HIS A 747 -0.08 13.10 13.74
N THR A 748 0.59 11.99 14.02
CA THR A 748 0.15 10.92 14.91
C THR A 748 1.24 10.67 15.96
N SER A 749 1.02 9.75 16.90
CA SER A 749 2.03 9.40 17.91
C SER A 749 3.35 8.88 17.31
N SER A 750 3.36 8.32 16.09
CA SER A 750 4.54 7.69 15.49
C SER A 750 4.88 8.15 14.08
N SER A 751 4.13 9.10 13.51
CA SER A 751 4.38 9.61 12.16
C SER A 751 3.99 11.09 12.02
N ILE A 752 4.75 11.82 11.21
CA ILE A 752 4.51 13.25 10.93
C ILE A 752 4.74 13.53 9.45
N THR A 753 3.90 14.38 8.86
CA THR A 753 3.97 14.78 7.45
C THR A 753 3.89 16.29 7.27
N PHE A 754 4.88 16.82 6.57
CA PHE A 754 4.95 18.19 6.11
C PHE A 754 4.67 18.28 4.60
N SER A 755 4.14 19.41 4.14
CA SER A 755 3.99 19.72 2.71
C SER A 755 4.46 21.14 2.37
N LEU A 756 5.06 21.31 1.20
CA LEU A 756 5.48 22.60 0.64
C LEU A 756 5.00 22.73 -0.80
N THR A 757 4.47 23.90 -1.15
CA THR A 757 4.25 24.31 -2.54
C THR A 757 5.35 25.30 -2.91
N ASP A 758 6.19 24.92 -3.86
CA ASP A 758 7.27 25.71 -4.41
C ASP A 758 6.85 26.24 -5.79
N ALA A 759 6.77 27.55 -5.95
CA ALA A 759 6.12 28.16 -7.12
C ALA A 759 6.97 28.06 -8.40
N ASP A 760 6.32 28.30 -9.55
CA ASP A 760 7.02 28.55 -10.82
C ASP A 760 7.92 29.79 -10.69
N GLU A 761 9.15 29.70 -11.20
CA GLU A 761 10.20 30.73 -11.19
C GLU A 761 10.77 31.06 -9.79
N ASP A 762 10.34 30.40 -8.71
CA ASP A 762 10.96 30.60 -7.39
C ASP A 762 12.39 30.04 -7.34
N GLN A 763 13.29 30.83 -6.76
CA GLN A 763 14.76 30.71 -6.88
C GLN A 763 15.28 30.59 -8.32
N GLY A 764 14.45 30.93 -9.33
CA GLY A 764 14.72 30.77 -10.76
C GLY A 764 14.41 29.38 -11.33
N PHE A 765 13.88 28.43 -10.54
CA PHE A 765 13.54 27.10 -11.06
C PHE A 765 12.23 27.13 -11.88
N PRO A 766 12.18 26.53 -13.07
CA PRO A 766 10.95 26.46 -13.86
C PRO A 766 9.95 25.50 -13.23
N GLY A 767 8.66 25.81 -13.34
CA GLY A 767 7.53 25.00 -12.90
C GLY A 767 7.24 25.12 -11.42
N GLU A 768 5.97 25.10 -11.05
CA GLU A 768 5.54 24.77 -9.70
C GLU A 768 5.89 23.30 -9.38
N VAL A 769 6.38 23.07 -8.17
CA VAL A 769 6.62 21.74 -7.57
C VAL A 769 5.92 21.67 -6.24
N VAL A 770 5.20 20.58 -5.98
CA VAL A 770 4.62 20.34 -4.65
C VAL A 770 5.18 19.07 -4.04
N SER A 771 5.62 19.22 -2.80
CA SER A 771 6.42 18.25 -2.07
C SER A 771 5.80 17.87 -0.75
N TYR A 772 6.01 16.62 -0.36
CA TYR A 772 5.56 16.00 0.88
C TYR A 772 6.71 15.23 1.49
N VAL A 773 6.94 15.47 2.77
CA VAL A 773 8.00 14.83 3.54
C VAL A 773 7.34 14.15 4.73
N THR A 774 7.48 12.83 4.81
CA THR A 774 6.94 12.02 5.90
C THR A 774 8.06 11.34 6.64
N TYR A 775 8.04 11.47 7.96
CA TYR A 775 8.90 10.74 8.89
C TYR A 775 8.03 9.81 9.74
N THR A 776 8.50 8.59 9.97
CA THR A 776 7.81 7.58 10.78
C THR A 776 8.81 6.87 11.68
N LEU A 777 8.45 6.65 12.93
CA LEU A 777 9.23 5.84 13.88
C LEU A 777 8.60 4.47 14.09
N GLY A 778 9.45 3.44 14.08
CA GLY A 778 9.09 2.05 14.37
C GLY A 778 9.81 1.52 15.61
N ASN A 779 10.28 0.28 15.58
CA ASN A 779 11.15 -0.26 16.63
C ASN A 779 12.60 0.06 16.30
N ARG A 780 13.17 1.07 16.96
CA ARG A 780 14.51 1.63 16.68
C ARG A 780 14.76 1.87 15.18
N THR A 781 13.71 2.26 14.47
CA THR A 781 13.76 2.58 13.06
C THR A 781 13.18 3.96 12.82
N TRP A 782 13.86 4.75 12.01
CA TRP A 782 13.37 6.00 11.45
C TRP A 782 13.26 5.83 9.94
N ASP A 783 12.03 5.61 9.47
CA ASP A 783 11.70 5.55 8.06
C ASP A 783 11.31 6.96 7.58
N PHE A 784 11.76 7.35 6.38
CA PHE A 784 11.27 8.56 5.73
C PHE A 784 11.05 8.40 4.23
N LYS A 785 10.03 9.12 3.76
CA LYS A 785 9.59 9.16 2.37
C LYS A 785 9.40 10.61 1.97
N MET A 786 10.13 11.02 0.93
CA MET A 786 9.96 12.34 0.31
C MET A 786 9.36 12.13 -1.08
N VAL A 787 8.26 12.84 -1.36
CA VAL A 787 7.55 12.78 -2.63
C VAL A 787 7.42 14.18 -3.17
N ALA A 788 8.00 14.46 -4.33
CA ALA A 788 7.87 15.75 -4.99
C ALA A 788 7.36 15.55 -6.42
N LEU A 789 6.45 16.42 -6.82
CA LEU A 789 5.77 16.36 -8.11
C LEU A 789 6.03 17.67 -8.83
N SER A 790 6.56 17.61 -10.04
CA SER A 790 6.52 18.79 -10.91
C SER A 790 5.16 18.89 -11.54
N THR A 791 4.55 20.05 -11.42
CA THR A 791 3.10 20.16 -11.55
C THR A 791 2.72 20.93 -12.83
N THR A 792 3.61 21.78 -13.36
CA THR A 792 3.36 22.66 -14.53
C THR A 792 4.42 22.64 -15.65
N LYS A 793 5.72 22.50 -15.35
CA LYS A 793 6.83 22.45 -16.34
C LYS A 793 7.81 21.32 -16.00
N LYS A 794 8.74 20.97 -16.89
CA LYS A 794 9.90 20.15 -16.51
C LYS A 794 10.83 20.96 -15.60
N THR A 795 11.38 20.33 -14.57
CA THR A 795 12.23 20.98 -13.57
C THR A 795 13.20 19.99 -12.94
N PRO A 796 14.40 20.41 -12.49
CA PRO A 796 15.24 19.55 -11.69
C PRO A 796 14.66 19.38 -10.27
N ILE A 797 14.66 18.15 -9.77
CA ILE A 797 14.28 17.78 -8.40
C ILE A 797 15.30 16.76 -7.87
N MET A 798 15.91 17.07 -6.75
CA MET A 798 16.73 16.13 -5.98
C MET A 798 16.67 16.53 -4.51
N LEU A 799 16.18 15.65 -3.64
CA LEU A 799 15.97 15.94 -2.22
C LEU A 799 16.90 15.08 -1.35
N SER A 800 17.05 15.49 -0.09
CA SER A 800 17.88 14.83 0.92
C SER A 800 17.36 15.16 2.32
N SER A 801 17.91 14.52 3.36
CA SER A 801 17.82 14.98 4.75
C SER A 801 19.18 15.45 5.21
N HIS A 802 19.32 16.75 5.51
CA HIS A 802 20.59 17.36 5.89
C HIS A 802 20.85 17.27 7.40
N THR A 803 20.76 16.04 7.94
CA THR A 803 20.88 15.77 9.38
C THR A 803 22.34 15.72 9.83
N TYR A 804 22.64 16.40 10.94
CA TYR A 804 23.98 16.53 11.53
C TYR A 804 24.09 15.63 12.77
N TRP A 805 24.89 14.58 12.70
CA TRP A 805 24.91 13.45 13.64
C TRP A 805 26.09 13.48 14.61
N ASN A 806 25.85 13.11 15.87
CA ASN A 806 26.85 12.71 16.86
C ASN A 806 26.23 11.62 17.76
N LEU A 807 26.63 10.37 17.58
CA LEU A 807 26.03 9.20 18.25
C LEU A 807 26.35 9.11 19.75
N ASP A 808 27.24 9.96 20.26
CA ASP A 808 27.51 10.11 21.69
C ASP A 808 26.67 11.23 22.32
N GLY A 809 25.78 11.87 21.55
CA GLY A 809 25.02 13.05 21.96
C GLY A 809 25.91 14.20 22.43
N PHE A 810 27.11 14.33 21.86
CA PHE A 810 28.19 15.23 22.27
C PHE A 810 28.70 15.02 23.72
N ALA A 811 28.29 13.95 24.40
CA ALA A 811 28.56 13.69 25.81
C ALA A 811 29.83 12.86 26.07
N ASN A 812 30.51 12.37 25.03
CA ASN A 812 31.73 11.57 25.14
C ASN A 812 32.81 12.30 25.95
N ASN A 813 33.17 11.80 27.13
CA ASN A 813 34.10 12.49 28.03
C ASN A 813 35.54 12.60 27.49
N GLU A 814 35.91 11.83 26.46
CA GLU A 814 37.24 11.84 25.85
C GLU A 814 37.37 12.84 24.68
N THR A 815 36.27 13.18 23.98
CA THR A 815 36.29 14.10 22.83
C THR A 815 34.95 14.83 22.62
N GLY A 816 35.00 16.05 22.08
CA GLY A 816 33.83 16.77 21.56
C GLY A 816 33.48 16.42 20.10
N THR A 817 34.31 15.63 19.42
CA THR A 817 34.25 15.39 17.98
C THR A 817 33.60 14.05 17.61
N ALA A 818 33.09 13.93 16.38
CA ALA A 818 32.64 12.67 15.80
C ALA A 818 33.78 11.90 15.09
N LEU A 819 35.04 12.34 15.21
CA LEU A 819 36.18 11.74 14.51
C LEU A 819 36.49 10.30 14.95
N ASN A 820 36.11 9.92 16.18
CA ASN A 820 36.23 8.56 16.70
C ASN A 820 35.12 7.62 16.21
N HIS A 821 34.05 8.13 15.57
CA HIS A 821 32.97 7.30 15.03
C HIS A 821 33.49 6.50 13.84
N THR A 822 33.07 5.23 13.76
CA THR A 822 33.38 4.32 12.66
C THR A 822 32.33 4.46 11.58
N PHE A 823 32.77 4.73 10.35
CA PHE A 823 31.92 4.86 9.17
C PHE A 823 32.24 3.77 8.14
N TYR A 824 31.21 3.27 7.47
CA TYR A 824 31.33 2.21 6.47
C TYR A 824 30.31 2.42 5.34
N LEU A 825 30.76 2.29 4.09
CA LEU A 825 29.97 2.44 2.86
C LEU A 825 30.21 1.22 1.96
N PRO A 826 29.64 0.03 2.23
CA PRO A 826 29.96 -1.22 1.52
C PRO A 826 29.82 -1.17 -0.01
N TYR A 827 29.03 -0.22 -0.53
CA TYR A 827 28.80 -0.03 -1.97
C TYR A 827 29.51 1.23 -2.53
N GLY A 828 30.20 2.00 -1.69
CA GLY A 828 30.87 3.27 -1.96
C GLY A 828 32.23 3.15 -2.67
N GLY A 829 32.36 2.21 -3.61
CA GLY A 829 33.63 1.97 -4.33
C GLY A 829 34.07 3.10 -5.27
N GLN A 830 33.18 4.05 -5.55
CA GLN A 830 33.40 5.19 -6.44
C GLN A 830 32.86 6.48 -5.81
N ARG A 831 33.32 7.63 -6.30
CA ARG A 831 32.85 8.98 -5.92
C ARG A 831 32.83 9.90 -7.14
N VAL A 832 32.01 10.94 -7.08
CA VAL A 832 32.07 12.05 -8.03
C VAL A 832 33.37 12.83 -7.80
N ALA A 833 34.10 13.16 -8.87
CA ALA A 833 35.23 14.08 -8.80
C ALA A 833 34.71 15.52 -8.72
N THR A 834 35.21 16.29 -7.76
CA THR A 834 34.94 17.72 -7.63
C THR A 834 36.20 18.55 -7.85
N ASP A 835 36.02 19.79 -8.27
CA ASP A 835 37.08 20.79 -8.32
C ASP A 835 37.33 21.42 -6.92
N PRO A 836 38.31 22.33 -6.77
CA PRO A 836 38.63 22.93 -5.47
C PRO A 836 37.53 23.83 -4.86
N ILE A 837 36.46 24.16 -5.60
CA ILE A 837 35.26 24.85 -5.08
C ILE A 837 34.05 23.89 -4.99
N LEU A 838 34.33 22.58 -4.99
CA LEU A 838 33.41 21.47 -4.78
C LEU A 838 32.38 21.26 -5.91
N ILE A 839 32.63 21.80 -7.11
CA ILE A 839 31.78 21.60 -8.28
C ILE A 839 32.19 20.31 -9.03
N PRO A 840 31.25 19.41 -9.36
CA PRO A 840 31.53 18.17 -10.08
C PRO A 840 32.21 18.39 -11.43
N THR A 841 33.34 17.71 -11.69
CA THR A 841 34.14 17.90 -12.92
C THR A 841 33.63 17.12 -14.13
N GLY A 842 32.75 16.13 -13.91
CA GLY A 842 32.33 15.13 -14.89
C GLY A 842 33.04 13.78 -14.78
N ASP A 843 34.17 13.73 -14.07
CA ASP A 843 34.91 12.49 -13.81
C ASP A 843 34.33 11.71 -12.61
N ILE A 844 34.40 10.38 -12.69
CA ILE A 844 34.07 9.47 -11.58
C ILE A 844 35.34 8.75 -11.14
N LEU A 845 35.71 8.89 -9.87
CA LEU A 845 36.96 8.37 -9.31
C LEU A 845 36.71 7.09 -8.52
N ALA A 846 37.61 6.11 -8.66
CA ALA A 846 37.65 4.96 -7.77
C ALA A 846 38.13 5.38 -6.36
N ASN A 847 37.55 4.78 -5.34
CA ASN A 847 38.07 4.82 -3.97
C ASN A 847 39.02 3.63 -3.81
N GLU A 848 40.30 3.81 -4.15
CA GLU A 848 41.27 2.72 -4.06
C GLU A 848 41.40 2.20 -2.62
N LYS A 849 41.65 0.90 -2.46
CA LYS A 849 41.76 0.28 -1.15
C LYS A 849 42.85 0.94 -0.31
N HIS A 850 42.55 1.28 0.94
CA HIS A 850 43.41 2.03 1.87
C HIS A 850 43.69 3.50 1.49
N SER A 851 42.99 4.06 0.49
CA SER A 851 43.05 5.50 0.18
C SER A 851 42.30 6.36 1.20
N LEU A 852 42.45 7.69 1.12
CA LEU A 852 41.77 8.65 1.99
C LEU A 852 40.26 8.40 2.07
N ASN A 853 39.64 8.27 0.90
CA ASN A 853 38.19 8.09 0.73
C ASN A 853 37.76 6.61 0.71
N ASP A 854 38.62 5.66 1.08
CA ASP A 854 38.20 4.26 1.26
C ASP A 854 37.41 4.10 2.56
N PHE A 855 36.09 4.12 2.45
CA PHE A 855 35.16 3.67 3.49
C PHE A 855 34.42 2.39 3.10
N TRP A 856 34.76 1.76 1.96
CA TRP A 856 33.99 0.66 1.39
C TRP A 856 34.67 -0.71 1.55
N SER A 857 36.00 -0.75 1.66
CA SER A 857 36.72 -2.02 1.79
C SER A 857 36.71 -2.60 3.21
N ALA A 858 36.53 -1.74 4.21
CA ALA A 858 36.34 -2.07 5.62
C ALA A 858 35.76 -0.85 6.38
N PRO A 859 35.08 -1.05 7.53
CA PRO A 859 34.73 0.05 8.44
C PRO A 859 35.97 0.80 8.91
N LYS A 860 35.89 2.14 8.95
CA LYS A 860 37.03 3.02 9.27
C LYS A 860 36.59 4.21 10.10
N GLN A 861 37.34 4.56 11.14
CA GLN A 861 37.10 5.80 11.87
C GLN A 861 37.25 7.02 10.97
N ILE A 862 36.33 8.00 11.08
CA ILE A 862 36.35 9.23 10.28
C ILE A 862 37.71 9.96 10.45
N GLY A 863 38.20 10.02 11.68
CA GLY A 863 39.46 10.64 12.07
C GLY A 863 40.74 9.93 11.58
N ALA A 864 40.67 8.69 11.07
CA ALA A 864 41.85 7.85 10.84
C ALA A 864 42.91 8.47 9.91
N ASN A 865 42.49 9.33 8.97
CA ASN A 865 43.38 9.99 8.02
C ASN A 865 43.70 11.46 8.35
N PHE A 866 43.26 12.01 9.50
CA PHE A 866 43.44 13.44 9.79
C PHE A 866 44.89 13.88 9.99
N SER A 867 45.79 12.93 10.29
CA SER A 867 47.25 13.17 10.31
C SER A 867 47.92 13.03 8.92
N ASN A 868 47.18 12.67 7.87
CA ASN A 868 47.73 12.50 6.52
C ASN A 868 47.70 13.85 5.76
N PRO A 869 48.86 14.40 5.35
CA PRO A 869 48.91 15.69 4.65
C PRO A 869 48.10 15.72 3.34
N ALA A 870 47.85 14.57 2.71
CA ALA A 870 47.04 14.49 1.49
C ALA A 870 45.53 14.68 1.73
N LEU A 871 45.06 14.74 2.98
CA LEU A 871 43.67 15.07 3.31
C LEU A 871 43.38 16.58 3.14
N LEU A 872 44.41 17.43 3.11
CA LEU A 872 44.26 18.86 2.78
C LEU A 872 43.85 19.01 1.30
N GLY A 873 42.72 19.66 1.06
CA GLY A 873 42.09 19.79 -0.26
C GLY A 873 40.99 18.76 -0.53
N ASN A 874 40.87 17.70 0.28
CA ASN A 874 39.91 16.61 0.04
C ASN A 874 38.43 17.01 0.25
N CYS A 875 38.19 18.09 0.99
CA CYS A 875 36.88 18.75 1.14
C CYS A 875 36.87 20.18 0.57
N GLY A 876 37.63 20.40 -0.52
CA GLY A 876 37.74 21.71 -1.18
C GLY A 876 38.91 22.56 -0.70
N ASN A 877 39.03 23.76 -1.26
CA ASN A 877 40.16 24.68 -1.04
C ASN A 877 40.46 24.93 0.44
N ASN A 878 41.70 24.65 0.85
CA ASN A 878 42.20 24.78 2.23
C ASN A 878 41.40 24.02 3.31
N CYS A 879 40.57 23.05 2.91
CA CYS A 879 39.79 22.21 3.83
C CYS A 879 40.49 20.89 4.13
N THR A 880 40.47 20.46 5.39
CA THR A 880 40.95 19.13 5.83
C THR A 880 39.76 18.34 6.37
N GLY A 881 39.46 17.19 5.77
CA GLY A 881 38.29 16.38 6.10
C GLY A 881 37.64 15.79 4.84
N TYR A 882 36.32 15.63 4.90
CA TYR A 882 35.51 15.05 3.83
C TYR A 882 34.28 15.92 3.57
N ASP A 883 34.01 16.18 2.29
CA ASP A 883 32.72 16.65 1.76
C ASP A 883 32.59 15.98 0.38
N THR A 884 32.02 14.78 0.35
CA THR A 884 32.21 13.85 -0.77
C THR A 884 30.94 13.09 -1.11
N CYS A 885 30.55 13.14 -2.40
CA CYS A 885 29.49 12.34 -2.99
C CYS A 885 30.02 10.95 -3.38
N PHE A 886 29.68 9.94 -2.58
CA PHE A 886 29.97 8.54 -2.86
C PHE A 886 28.85 7.93 -3.72
N LEU A 887 29.21 7.10 -4.70
CA LEU A 887 28.25 6.38 -5.54
C LEU A 887 27.95 5.01 -4.94
N THR A 888 26.68 4.57 -4.97
CA THR A 888 26.28 3.28 -4.40
C THR A 888 26.12 2.20 -5.49
N SER A 889 27.18 1.42 -5.74
CA SER A 889 27.22 0.44 -6.84
C SER A 889 26.41 -0.86 -6.62
N ARG A 890 25.29 -0.81 -5.87
CA ARG A 890 24.48 -1.98 -5.46
C ARG A 890 24.02 -2.86 -6.62
N ALA A 891 23.47 -2.26 -7.67
CA ALA A 891 22.96 -2.99 -8.83
C ALA A 891 24.07 -3.73 -9.59
N ALA A 892 25.25 -3.12 -9.72
CA ALA A 892 26.43 -3.75 -10.32
C ALA A 892 26.97 -4.93 -9.48
N LEU A 893 26.68 -4.94 -8.19
CA LEU A 893 27.02 -6.00 -7.24
C LEU A 893 25.87 -7.02 -7.01
N GLY A 894 24.85 -7.01 -7.88
CA GLY A 894 23.79 -8.02 -7.91
C GLY A 894 22.65 -7.82 -6.91
N SER A 895 22.59 -6.68 -6.21
CA SER A 895 21.48 -6.33 -5.31
C SER A 895 20.62 -5.24 -5.95
N SER A 896 19.45 -5.62 -6.47
CA SER A 896 18.43 -4.68 -6.97
C SER A 896 17.41 -4.26 -5.91
N ASN A 897 17.33 -4.97 -4.78
CA ASN A 897 16.45 -4.61 -3.69
C ASN A 897 17.14 -3.64 -2.73
N TRP A 898 16.48 -2.52 -2.40
CA TRP A 898 17.10 -1.38 -1.73
C TRP A 898 17.08 -1.48 -0.20
N ASP A 899 16.14 -2.25 0.36
CA ASP A 899 15.98 -2.49 1.80
C ASP A 899 16.68 -3.78 2.29
N ALA A 900 17.31 -4.54 1.38
CA ALA A 900 17.91 -5.83 1.71
C ALA A 900 19.21 -5.74 2.52
N LYS A 901 19.98 -4.65 2.36
CA LYS A 901 21.23 -4.35 3.06
C LYS A 901 21.47 -2.83 3.12
N PRO A 902 22.08 -2.30 4.20
CA PRO A 902 22.36 -0.87 4.30
C PRO A 902 23.43 -0.42 3.31
N VAL A 903 23.29 0.81 2.81
CA VAL A 903 24.30 1.48 1.97
C VAL A 903 25.40 2.14 2.78
N ALA A 904 25.11 2.54 4.01
CA ALA A 904 26.02 3.16 4.95
C ALA A 904 25.79 2.64 6.37
N ARG A 905 26.83 2.65 7.20
CA ARG A 905 26.75 2.47 8.65
C ARG A 905 27.61 3.51 9.35
N LEU A 906 27.07 4.12 10.40
CA LEU A 906 27.81 4.94 11.35
C LEU A 906 27.69 4.30 12.75
N ALA A 907 28.79 4.24 13.50
CA ALA A 907 28.82 3.58 14.81
C ALA A 907 29.76 4.32 15.77
N SER A 908 29.39 4.35 17.06
CA SER A 908 30.27 4.79 18.14
C SER A 908 30.43 3.71 19.20
N ALA A 909 31.67 3.29 19.41
CA ALA A 909 32.04 2.33 20.46
C ALA A 909 31.96 2.90 21.88
N TRP A 910 31.74 4.21 22.06
CA TRP A 910 31.62 4.84 23.39
C TRP A 910 30.20 4.73 23.95
N SER A 911 29.18 5.12 23.17
CA SER A 911 27.78 4.88 23.51
C SER A 911 27.34 3.45 23.19
N GLY A 912 28.02 2.80 22.24
CA GLY A 912 27.59 1.57 21.59
C GLY A 912 26.43 1.79 20.62
N ILE A 913 26.03 3.03 20.34
CA ILE A 913 24.96 3.33 19.37
C ILE A 913 25.51 3.17 17.96
N SER A 914 24.74 2.48 17.11
CA SER A 914 24.99 2.36 15.67
C SER A 914 23.74 2.78 14.88
N VAL A 915 23.94 3.16 13.62
CA VAL A 915 22.86 3.40 12.66
C VAL A 915 23.24 2.82 11.29
N ASP A 916 22.41 1.90 10.80
CA ASP A 916 22.44 1.32 9.46
C ASP A 916 21.45 2.07 8.56
N VAL A 917 21.94 2.61 7.45
CA VAL A 917 21.15 3.43 6.52
C VAL A 917 20.82 2.66 5.25
N TYR A 918 19.53 2.47 4.99
CA TYR A 918 18.97 1.91 3.77
C TYR A 918 18.29 3.04 2.97
N THR A 919 18.39 3.04 1.64
CA THR A 919 17.70 4.01 0.80
C THR A 919 17.53 3.49 -0.62
N ASP A 920 16.57 3.99 -1.39
CA ASP A 920 16.45 3.76 -2.84
C ASP A 920 17.36 4.64 -3.70
N GLN A 921 18.03 5.65 -3.10
CA GLN A 921 18.93 6.56 -3.80
C GLN A 921 20.23 5.88 -4.26
N GLU A 922 20.87 6.46 -5.28
CA GLU A 922 22.04 5.87 -5.95
C GLU A 922 23.37 6.54 -5.56
N ALA A 923 23.35 7.62 -4.77
CA ALA A 923 24.53 8.24 -4.18
C ALA A 923 24.35 8.55 -2.67
N PHE A 924 25.41 9.04 -2.04
CA PHE A 924 25.45 9.36 -0.60
C PHE A 924 26.47 10.49 -0.35
N GLN A 925 26.05 11.65 0.17
CA GLN A 925 27.03 12.63 0.67
C GLN A 925 27.48 12.23 2.07
N MET A 926 28.78 12.30 2.30
CA MET A 926 29.32 12.38 3.65
C MET A 926 30.12 13.67 3.79
N TYR A 927 29.73 14.48 4.76
CA TYR A 927 30.43 15.72 5.14
C TYR A 927 30.84 15.66 6.61
N SER A 928 32.14 15.82 6.88
CA SER A 928 32.71 15.65 8.21
C SER A 928 32.59 16.88 9.11
N CYS A 929 31.60 17.77 8.92
CA CYS A 929 31.31 18.88 9.85
C CYS A 929 32.49 19.87 10.01
N GLY A 930 33.34 20.02 8.98
CA GLY A 930 34.59 20.78 9.03
C GLY A 930 34.45 22.31 9.04
N GLY A 931 33.27 22.84 8.71
CA GLY A 931 32.94 24.27 8.77
C GLY A 931 32.40 24.74 10.13
N GLN A 932 32.11 23.83 11.06
CA GLN A 932 31.80 24.19 12.45
C GLN A 932 33.07 24.69 13.15
N ASN A 933 32.91 25.58 14.14
CA ASN A 933 34.05 26.29 14.75
C ASN A 933 33.89 26.56 16.25
N GLY A 934 32.88 25.96 16.90
CA GLY A 934 32.63 26.17 18.34
C GLY A 934 31.84 27.42 18.71
N SER A 935 31.14 28.10 17.79
CA SER A 935 30.20 29.18 18.15
C SER A 935 28.72 28.77 18.19
N VAL A 936 28.34 27.63 17.59
CA VAL A 936 26.99 27.04 17.75
C VAL A 936 26.89 26.40 19.13
N ALA A 937 25.92 26.81 19.96
CA ALA A 937 25.68 26.21 21.27
C ALA A 937 25.04 24.82 21.16
N LEU A 938 25.40 23.90 22.06
CA LEU A 938 24.71 22.62 22.21
C LEU A 938 23.36 22.81 22.89
N LYS A 939 22.35 22.07 22.42
CA LYS A 939 21.02 21.97 23.05
C LYS A 939 21.14 21.60 24.53
N SER A 940 20.15 22.00 25.32
CA SER A 940 20.00 21.63 26.73
C SER A 940 20.03 20.10 26.98
N THR A 941 19.63 19.31 25.98
CA THR A 941 19.59 17.84 25.95
C THR A 941 20.93 17.17 25.61
N GLN A 942 21.96 17.93 25.23
CA GLN A 942 23.21 17.40 24.68
C GLN A 942 24.44 17.72 25.54
N GLY A 943 25.52 16.98 25.33
CA GLY A 943 26.82 17.24 25.93
C GLY A 943 26.88 17.07 27.44
N LEU A 944 28.02 17.41 28.02
CA LEU A 944 28.23 17.37 29.47
C LEU A 944 27.81 18.70 30.12
N HIS A 945 27.25 18.64 31.33
CA HIS A 945 26.85 19.79 32.12
C HIS A 945 27.85 20.03 33.26
N GLY A 946 28.21 21.29 33.52
CA GLY A 946 29.08 21.67 34.65
C GLY A 946 30.55 21.26 34.54
N VAL A 947 31.00 20.72 33.40
CA VAL A 947 32.39 20.30 33.19
C VAL A 947 33.27 21.49 32.83
N GLN A 948 34.15 21.89 33.75
CA GLN A 948 35.11 22.97 33.52
C GLN A 948 36.08 22.63 32.39
N GLY A 949 36.28 23.56 31.46
CA GLY A 949 37.20 23.40 30.33
C GLY A 949 36.60 22.72 29.09
N ARG A 950 35.35 22.23 29.15
CA ARG A 950 34.59 21.74 27.99
C ARG A 950 33.47 22.73 27.62
N PRO A 951 33.61 23.55 26.57
CA PRO A 951 32.54 24.45 26.16
C PRO A 951 31.33 23.64 25.64
N ARG A 952 30.11 24.13 25.89
CA ARG A 952 28.87 23.51 25.40
C ARG A 952 28.55 23.99 23.99
N VAL A 953 29.41 23.64 23.04
CA VAL A 953 29.35 24.10 21.64
C VAL A 953 29.64 22.96 20.66
N ILE A 954 29.19 23.11 19.41
CA ILE A 954 29.57 22.21 18.31
C ILE A 954 30.95 22.66 17.79
N GLU A 955 31.98 21.93 18.20
CA GLU A 955 33.36 22.13 17.75
C GLU A 955 33.54 21.77 16.26
N GLN A 956 34.69 22.14 15.68
CA GLN A 956 35.06 21.66 14.34
C GLN A 956 35.14 20.14 14.34
N TYR A 957 34.52 19.49 13.35
CA TYR A 957 34.36 18.03 13.31
C TYR A 957 33.53 17.47 14.49
N GLY A 958 32.74 18.32 15.17
CA GLY A 958 31.81 17.95 16.24
C GLY A 958 30.77 16.89 15.84
N CYS A 959 30.55 16.72 14.53
CA CYS A 959 29.47 15.93 13.98
C CYS A 959 29.84 15.30 12.62
N VAL A 960 28.90 14.61 11.98
CA VAL A 960 28.97 14.18 10.58
C VAL A 960 27.61 14.34 9.92
N VAL A 961 27.55 14.74 8.66
CA VAL A 961 26.32 14.78 7.86
C VAL A 961 26.28 13.56 6.93
N MET A 962 25.10 12.97 6.81
CA MET A 962 24.83 11.75 6.03
C MET A 962 23.60 11.96 5.15
N GLU A 963 23.83 12.36 3.90
CA GLU A 963 22.79 12.71 2.94
C GLU A 963 22.51 11.56 1.98
N VAL A 964 21.30 11.02 2.01
CA VAL A 964 20.80 10.10 0.97
C VAL A 964 20.29 10.94 -0.20
N GLN A 965 20.93 10.84 -1.36
CA GLN A 965 20.63 11.69 -2.52
C GLN A 965 21.09 11.04 -3.83
N ASP A 966 20.79 11.67 -4.97
CA ASP A 966 21.33 11.23 -6.26
C ASP A 966 22.68 11.91 -6.59
N TRP A 967 23.23 11.62 -7.77
CA TRP A 967 24.54 12.13 -8.20
C TRP A 967 24.53 13.66 -8.34
N ILE A 968 25.39 14.35 -7.60
CA ILE A 968 25.48 15.81 -7.55
C ILE A 968 25.80 16.45 -8.92
N ASP A 969 25.19 17.59 -9.23
CA ASP A 969 25.24 18.30 -10.53
C ASP A 969 24.88 17.42 -11.76
N GLY A 970 24.19 16.29 -11.56
CA GLY A 970 23.86 15.31 -12.61
C GLY A 970 23.06 15.89 -13.79
N VAL A 971 22.36 17.00 -13.56
CA VAL A 971 21.65 17.80 -14.57
C VAL A 971 22.59 18.43 -15.61
N ASN A 972 23.82 18.77 -15.21
CA ASN A 972 24.86 19.30 -16.10
C ASN A 972 25.81 18.23 -16.66
N HIS A 973 25.64 16.96 -16.25
CA HIS A 973 26.42 15.81 -16.73
C HIS A 973 25.52 14.77 -17.41
N PRO A 974 24.86 15.09 -18.55
CA PRO A 974 23.90 14.20 -19.21
C PRO A 974 24.50 12.86 -19.66
N GLY A 975 25.83 12.80 -19.85
CA GLY A 975 26.57 11.57 -20.14
C GLY A 975 26.51 10.50 -19.03
N TRP A 976 26.15 10.87 -17.80
CA TRP A 976 25.89 9.94 -16.69
C TRP A 976 24.48 9.32 -16.72
N GLY A 977 23.59 9.80 -17.60
CA GLY A 977 22.24 9.25 -17.76
C GLY A 977 21.27 9.54 -16.60
N ARG A 978 21.52 10.56 -15.78
CA ARG A 978 20.70 10.90 -14.60
C ARG A 978 19.39 11.65 -14.91
N ALA A 979 19.15 12.06 -16.15
CA ALA A 979 18.02 12.91 -16.51
C ALA A 979 16.66 12.37 -16.02
N SER A 980 16.37 11.08 -16.21
CA SER A 980 15.11 10.44 -15.76
C SER A 980 15.04 10.16 -14.24
N LYS A 981 16.05 10.59 -13.48
CA LYS A 981 16.12 10.49 -12.01
C LYS A 981 16.15 11.85 -11.33
N GLN A 982 16.41 12.92 -12.10
CA GLN A 982 16.62 14.27 -11.58
C GLN A 982 15.78 15.34 -12.28
N ILE A 983 15.24 15.11 -13.48
CA ILE A 983 14.39 16.06 -14.21
C ILE A 983 13.00 15.44 -14.32
N PHE A 984 11.98 16.16 -13.83
CA PHE A 984 10.60 15.69 -13.75
C PHE A 984 9.66 16.74 -14.33
N GLY A 985 8.70 16.32 -15.16
CA GLY A 985 7.61 17.16 -15.69
C GLY A 985 6.20 16.66 -15.29
N PRO A 986 5.14 17.35 -15.74
CA PRO A 986 3.75 17.06 -15.35
C PRO A 986 3.18 15.74 -15.87
N ASP A 987 3.83 15.17 -16.88
CA ASP A 987 3.50 13.86 -17.48
C ASP A 987 4.33 12.70 -16.88
N ASP A 988 5.34 13.00 -16.08
CA ASP A 988 6.19 12.01 -15.40
C ASP A 988 5.56 11.53 -14.08
N GLY A 989 6.10 10.43 -13.54
CA GLY A 989 5.80 10.03 -12.16
C GLY A 989 6.42 11.00 -11.14
N PRO A 990 5.99 10.97 -9.86
CA PRO A 990 6.66 11.71 -8.80
C PRO A 990 8.15 11.38 -8.70
N TYR A 991 8.95 12.39 -8.35
CA TYR A 991 10.19 12.13 -7.63
C TYR A 991 9.83 11.45 -6.31
N VAL A 992 10.48 10.33 -6.02
CA VAL A 992 10.33 9.61 -4.76
C VAL A 992 11.71 9.27 -4.23
N LEU A 993 11.94 9.62 -2.97
CA LEU A 993 13.03 9.14 -2.14
C LEU A 993 12.44 8.34 -0.99
N ARG A 994 13.01 7.15 -0.74
CA ARG A 994 12.72 6.30 0.43
C ARG A 994 14.01 6.03 1.17
N ALA A 995 13.99 6.14 2.49
CA ALA A 995 15.09 5.72 3.35
C ALA A 995 14.60 5.15 4.69
N ARG A 996 15.43 4.30 5.29
CA ARG A 996 15.26 3.77 6.64
C ARG A 996 16.60 3.84 7.36
N TYR A 997 16.58 4.37 8.58
CA TYR A 997 17.71 4.45 9.48
C TYR A 997 17.40 3.51 10.65
N GLU A 998 18.11 2.40 10.75
CA GLU A 998 17.91 1.34 11.75
C GLU A 998 18.99 1.45 12.83
N PHE A 999 18.59 1.58 14.10
CA PHE A 999 19.49 1.88 15.21
C PHE A 999 19.82 0.62 16.03
N GLY A 1000 21.12 0.33 16.14
CA GLY A 1000 21.65 -0.77 16.93
C GLY A 1000 22.34 -0.32 18.23
N LEU A 1001 22.64 -1.30 19.08
CA LEU A 1001 23.40 -1.14 20.34
C LEU A 1001 24.68 -2.00 20.31
N ASP A 1002 25.31 -2.03 19.15
CA ASP A 1002 26.46 -2.86 18.73
C ASP A 1002 27.55 -2.00 18.03
N GLY A 1003 27.67 -0.74 18.46
CA GLY A 1003 28.57 0.29 17.89
C GLY A 1003 30.04 0.19 18.27
#